data_AF-A0A556TIE7-F1
#
_entry.id   AF-A0A556TIE7-F1
#
_cell.length_a   1.000
_cell.length_b   1.000
_cell.length_c   1.000
_cell.angle_alpha   90.00
_cell.angle_beta   90.00
_cell.angle_gamma   90.00
#
_symmetry.space_group_name_H-M   'P 1'
#
loop_
_entity.id
_entity.type
_entity.pdbx_description
1 polymer ?
#
loop_
_entity_poly.entity_id
_entity_poly.type
_entity_poly.pdbx_seq_one_letter_code
_entity_poly.pdbx_strand_id
1 'polypeptide(L)'
;MPHAYPFLSPEQKKELSDIALRIVAPGKGILAADESTGSVAKRFQSINAENTEENRRLYRQLLFTADDRIKPCIGGVIFFHETLYQKTDEGKLFPQLIKERGMVVGIKVDKGVVPLAGTNGETTTQGLDGLYERCAQYKKDGADFAKWRCVLKITPTTPSSLAIKENANVLARYASICQMHGIVPIVEPEILPDGDHDLKRCQYVTEKVLAAVYKALSEHHVYLEGTLLKPNMVTAGHSCSHKYSSQEIAMATVTALRRTVPPAVPGITFLSGGQSEEEASVNLNAINTCPLHKPWALTFSYGRALQASALKAWGGKKENGKSCQEEFIKRALEIAMATVTALRRTVPPAVPVFSTEISANLSSSVFLPCWFELSFNDAFLGATWSFNRSVIASYNYTENEFHLVMSENGFKGVSHLKLYNISLHNQGVYVCHVKTNLTNQFRNVTLIILAPPSVSVHSAKVVLGQESVIECWAKGFNSPNITFSWTRAGKEIRAPKKSKTKHTEDGLYEGVSQLVFIPKLADINNSYACIVNQETLEEPLMREFRINITVLPKVSVSVVPSTSLSSPLTLACEINGFYPQNVSVLWLRNSTVLPETPQIQQNHDGTYKLWSFYTLSTEEREQAGQVQCVAQQSHDSQPAFSSIDPSAGELLVQKIVLTKSAKASVAMMIISLVLVLLLCFGFSWKRRDEKQKSLSVSCIILPPRVVVGQKGRVTISIEGKRADQVQTAWFLNNVPIIDKSHTEKSNGSRNHTPRTSRVSLLSEKAPLLTSTALGYYKLHRRRPLHSTGPNKQLLSSFTFIPELSVHKGAVFKCQISYTGKDKIVMERVSEKFTVLCVVIMTIEASHFHPDVITFRWFCEGGELCPVAYPSALAAPRPDTQGFFSARSQCKLPMSELERGQTAVWVTVHHVSLKQPITRKTRGFIKMPVVSEISCALNPQQGGLTLACRITGFYPPDIAVKWIKQTISEEVEVKKEEGLVEIWGPIHTHPRTFRATAVLTEVENRLRDVDKEGRIVCRVEHCSLLEPIERTWTNSCFVAPSVPGSLSVNWNNDGVGVFSLCLAGGIPHPKLQWAAGGSTFTPLISRETEKVTDNQKIELHSVCALLKSAVPQGSQANFLNQCKFQCPALQSETKDDTTDGEQEPKKQTEKSAETPDPLEEIAEEAGQTEHECLYINKIYGGKERECLKVTVEITHPALHLPVYCTWTGK
;
A
#
# COMPACT_ATOMS: atom_id res chain seq x y z
N MET A 1 -0.77 9.19 2.89
CA MET A 1 -0.11 8.09 3.63
C MET A 1 -0.11 6.84 2.76
N PRO A 2 0.86 5.93 2.88
CA PRO A 2 0.78 4.62 2.23
C PRO A 2 -0.36 3.79 2.84
N HIS A 3 -1.06 3.00 2.02
CA HIS A 3 -2.11 2.07 2.46
C HIS A 3 -1.52 0.72 2.88
N ALA A 4 -1.98 0.15 3.99
CA ALA A 4 -1.54 -1.16 4.47
C ALA A 4 -2.46 -2.27 3.94
N TYR A 5 -1.90 -3.25 3.25
CA TYR A 5 -2.57 -4.48 2.82
C TYR A 5 -1.85 -5.69 3.43
N PRO A 6 -2.27 -6.15 4.63
CA PRO A 6 -1.58 -7.26 5.29
C PRO A 6 -1.70 -8.55 4.47
N PHE A 7 -0.56 -9.19 4.15
CA PHE A 7 -0.53 -10.48 3.44
C PHE A 7 -0.29 -11.68 4.37
N LEU A 8 0.05 -11.43 5.64
CA LEU A 8 0.18 -12.47 6.67
C LEU A 8 -0.93 -12.31 7.71
N SER A 9 -1.62 -13.41 8.02
CA SER A 9 -2.55 -13.49 9.14
C SER A 9 -1.80 -13.50 10.49
N PRO A 10 -2.48 -13.19 11.61
CA PRO A 10 -1.89 -13.31 12.94
C PRO A 10 -1.35 -14.73 13.23
N GLU A 11 -2.03 -15.77 12.75
CA GLU A 11 -1.61 -17.16 12.92
C GLU A 11 -0.33 -17.46 12.15
N GLN A 12 -0.22 -16.98 10.91
CA GLN A 12 1.00 -17.12 10.11
C GLN A 12 2.17 -16.37 10.74
N LYS A 13 1.94 -15.17 11.28
CA LYS A 13 2.95 -14.40 12.03
C LYS A 13 3.43 -15.16 13.27
N LYS A 14 2.49 -15.73 14.04
CA LYS A 14 2.81 -16.54 15.22
C LYS A 14 3.64 -17.77 14.84
N GLU A 15 3.24 -18.51 13.81
CA GLU A 15 3.98 -19.69 13.34
C GLU A 15 5.43 -19.33 12.99
N LEU A 16 5.64 -18.30 12.17
CA LEU A 16 6.97 -17.84 11.76
C LEU A 16 7.82 -17.39 12.95
N SER A 17 7.23 -16.63 13.88
CA SER A 17 7.90 -16.17 15.10
C SER A 17 8.31 -17.35 16.01
N ASP A 18 7.41 -18.30 16.23
CA ASP A 18 7.65 -19.49 17.05
C ASP A 18 8.75 -20.38 16.44
N ILE A 19 8.79 -20.52 15.11
CA ILE A 19 9.87 -21.22 14.41
C ILE A 19 11.20 -20.49 14.62
N ALA A 20 11.25 -19.17 14.39
CA ALA A 20 12.47 -18.38 14.50
C ALA A 20 13.06 -18.46 15.92
N LEU A 21 12.23 -18.29 16.96
CA LEU A 21 12.64 -18.38 18.37
C LEU A 21 13.15 -19.78 18.75
N ARG A 22 12.56 -20.87 18.21
CA ARG A 22 13.06 -22.23 18.45
C ARG A 22 14.45 -22.46 17.87
N ILE A 23 14.74 -21.89 16.70
CA ILE A 23 16.04 -22.02 16.03
C ILE A 23 17.15 -21.37 16.85
N VAL A 24 16.88 -20.19 17.44
CA VAL A 24 17.86 -19.39 18.20
C VAL A 24 17.67 -19.43 19.71
N ALA A 25 17.03 -20.49 20.21
CA ALA A 25 16.86 -20.67 21.66
C ALA A 25 18.22 -20.61 22.39
N PRO A 26 18.25 -20.20 23.67
CA PRO A 26 19.50 -20.09 24.42
C PRO A 26 20.39 -21.34 24.34
N GLY A 27 21.66 -21.15 23.99
CA GLY A 27 22.62 -22.25 23.80
C GLY A 27 22.55 -22.96 22.46
N LYS A 28 21.58 -22.61 21.60
CA LYS A 28 21.38 -23.24 20.30
C LYS A 28 21.89 -22.36 19.15
N GLY A 29 22.43 -23.01 18.14
CA GLY A 29 22.73 -22.44 16.83
C GLY A 29 22.35 -23.37 15.69
N ILE A 30 22.92 -23.13 14.51
CA ILE A 30 22.55 -23.82 13.28
C ILE A 30 23.76 -24.56 12.70
N LEU A 31 23.56 -25.84 12.37
CA LEU A 31 24.47 -26.58 11.50
C LEU A 31 24.14 -26.26 10.04
N ALA A 32 25.06 -25.60 9.34
CA ALA A 32 24.93 -25.33 7.91
C ALA A 32 25.55 -26.48 7.09
N ALA A 33 24.74 -27.49 6.78
CA ALA A 33 25.11 -28.68 5.99
C ALA A 33 24.55 -28.62 4.55
N ASP A 34 24.44 -27.40 4.02
CA ASP A 34 23.80 -27.06 2.75
C ASP A 34 24.80 -26.86 1.60
N GLU A 35 25.98 -27.46 1.71
CA GLU A 35 26.97 -27.42 0.65
C GLU A 35 26.42 -28.07 -0.62
N SER A 36 26.41 -27.31 -1.71
CA SER A 36 26.10 -27.83 -3.05
C SER A 36 27.08 -28.93 -3.45
N THR A 37 26.70 -29.75 -4.44
CA THR A 37 27.55 -30.83 -4.97
C THR A 37 28.97 -30.36 -5.33
N GLY A 38 29.11 -29.16 -5.92
CA GLY A 38 30.42 -28.58 -6.22
C GLY A 38 31.17 -28.03 -5.00
N SER A 39 30.46 -27.57 -3.97
CA SER A 39 31.08 -27.05 -2.74
C SER A 39 31.60 -28.17 -1.84
N VAL A 40 30.83 -29.26 -1.70
CA VAL A 40 31.25 -30.45 -0.94
C VAL A 40 32.37 -31.21 -1.67
N ALA A 41 32.42 -31.15 -3.01
CA ALA A 41 33.54 -31.70 -3.79
C ALA A 41 34.90 -31.16 -3.30
N LYS A 42 34.99 -29.83 -3.12
CA LYS A 42 36.21 -29.17 -2.61
C LYS A 42 36.57 -29.64 -1.20
N ARG A 43 35.57 -29.94 -0.36
CA ARG A 43 35.78 -30.47 0.99
C ARG A 43 36.30 -31.91 0.94
N PHE A 44 35.68 -32.77 0.14
CA PHE A 44 36.10 -34.18 0.03
C PHE A 44 37.47 -34.33 -0.62
N GLN A 45 37.83 -33.45 -1.55
CA GLN A 45 39.18 -33.41 -2.13
C GLN A 45 40.25 -33.20 -1.04
N SER A 46 39.99 -32.40 0.00
CA SER A 46 40.95 -32.16 1.09
C SER A 46 41.26 -33.39 1.94
N ILE A 47 40.42 -34.42 1.87
CA ILE A 47 40.59 -35.70 2.56
C ILE A 47 40.76 -36.87 1.58
N ASN A 48 40.97 -36.57 0.29
CA ASN A 48 41.07 -37.55 -0.80
C ASN A 48 39.87 -38.53 -0.88
N ALA A 49 38.66 -38.07 -0.54
CA ALA A 49 37.44 -38.83 -0.67
C ALA A 49 36.74 -38.54 -2.01
N GLU A 50 36.10 -39.55 -2.60
CA GLU A 50 35.34 -39.39 -3.84
C GLU A 50 34.00 -38.67 -3.60
N ASN A 51 33.62 -37.75 -4.49
CA ASN A 51 32.35 -37.01 -4.39
C ASN A 51 31.17 -37.74 -5.04
N THR A 52 30.79 -38.88 -4.48
CA THR A 52 29.59 -39.64 -4.86
C THR A 52 28.38 -39.20 -4.05
N GLU A 53 27.17 -39.46 -4.56
CA GLU A 53 25.92 -39.21 -3.81
C GLU A 53 25.91 -39.98 -2.48
N GLU A 54 26.40 -41.22 -2.48
CA GLU A 54 26.46 -42.05 -1.28
C GLU A 54 27.45 -41.50 -0.24
N ASN A 55 28.65 -41.05 -0.65
CA ASN A 55 29.60 -40.44 0.30
C ASN A 55 29.05 -39.14 0.88
N ARG A 56 28.30 -38.36 0.08
CA ARG A 56 27.57 -37.18 0.58
C ARG A 56 26.52 -37.60 1.61
N ARG A 57 25.69 -38.59 1.30
CA ARG A 57 24.66 -39.13 2.20
C ARG A 57 25.26 -39.64 3.52
N LEU A 58 26.30 -40.47 3.44
CA LEU A 58 27.02 -41.02 4.60
C LEU A 58 27.59 -39.91 5.49
N TYR A 59 28.27 -38.93 4.91
CA TYR A 59 28.82 -37.82 5.67
C TYR A 59 27.73 -37.02 6.41
N ARG A 60 26.61 -36.74 5.73
CA ARG A 60 25.46 -36.05 6.34
C ARG A 60 24.83 -36.91 7.43
N GLN A 61 24.65 -38.21 7.20
CA GLN A 61 24.17 -39.14 8.20
C GLN A 61 25.04 -39.09 9.46
N LEU A 62 26.37 -39.15 9.33
CA LEU A 62 27.28 -39.08 10.48
C LEU A 62 27.03 -37.85 11.35
N LEU A 63 26.84 -36.67 10.74
CA LEU A 63 26.54 -35.44 11.48
C LEU A 63 25.16 -35.50 12.15
N PHE A 64 24.15 -36.06 11.47
CA PHE A 64 22.75 -36.04 11.95
C PHE A 64 22.45 -37.15 12.97
N THR A 65 23.20 -38.24 12.95
CA THR A 65 23.10 -39.36 13.91
C THR A 65 24.11 -39.27 15.04
N ALA A 66 24.88 -38.18 15.13
CA ALA A 66 25.68 -37.87 16.32
C ALA A 66 24.78 -37.83 17.56
N ASP A 67 25.33 -38.24 18.71
CA ASP A 67 24.53 -38.53 19.90
C ASP A 67 23.82 -37.31 20.50
N ASP A 68 23.02 -37.57 21.54
CA ASP A 68 22.09 -36.60 22.10
C ASP A 68 22.74 -35.36 22.74
N ARG A 69 24.07 -35.37 22.95
CA ARG A 69 24.83 -34.18 23.39
C ARG A 69 24.66 -32.99 22.45
N ILE A 70 24.31 -33.19 21.18
CA ILE A 70 24.09 -32.10 20.22
C ILE A 70 22.71 -31.43 20.35
N LYS A 71 21.70 -32.09 20.95
CA LYS A 71 20.32 -31.59 21.06
C LYS A 71 20.20 -30.21 21.75
N PRO A 72 20.94 -29.92 22.84
CA PRO A 72 20.95 -28.58 23.43
C PRO A 72 21.80 -27.57 22.65
N CYS A 73 22.61 -28.00 21.68
CA CYS A 73 23.54 -27.15 20.92
C CYS A 73 22.96 -26.70 19.57
N ILE A 74 22.13 -27.53 18.94
CA ILE A 74 21.62 -27.30 17.58
C ILE A 74 20.12 -27.03 17.65
N GLY A 75 19.71 -25.85 17.19
CA GLY A 75 18.31 -25.45 17.04
C GLY A 75 17.76 -25.75 15.66
N GLY A 76 18.62 -25.76 14.63
CA GLY A 76 18.22 -26.18 13.30
C GLY A 76 19.38 -26.63 12.41
N VAL A 77 19.05 -27.30 11.31
CA VAL A 77 20.02 -27.78 10.32
C VAL A 77 19.61 -27.34 8.92
N ILE A 78 20.52 -26.68 8.20
CA ILE A 78 20.28 -26.27 6.81
C ILE A 78 20.72 -27.39 5.89
N PHE A 79 19.82 -27.87 5.05
CA PHE A 79 20.08 -28.90 4.06
C PHE A 79 20.29 -28.32 2.67
N PHE A 80 21.02 -29.07 1.85
CA PHE A 80 20.95 -28.95 0.40
C PHE A 80 19.76 -29.77 -0.13
N HIS A 81 19.28 -29.45 -1.33
CA HIS A 81 18.11 -30.11 -1.93
C HIS A 81 18.24 -31.64 -1.97
N GLU A 82 19.41 -32.16 -2.35
CA GLU A 82 19.70 -33.60 -2.35
C GLU A 82 19.47 -34.22 -0.96
N THR A 83 20.02 -33.61 0.08
CA THR A 83 19.96 -34.10 1.47
C THR A 83 18.54 -34.11 2.04
N LEU A 84 17.66 -33.20 1.60
CA LEU A 84 16.27 -33.17 2.05
C LEU A 84 15.52 -34.47 1.73
N TYR A 85 15.88 -35.14 0.62
CA TYR A 85 15.23 -36.37 0.15
C TYR A 85 16.07 -37.64 0.36
N GLN A 86 17.25 -37.49 0.97
CA GLN A 86 18.09 -38.62 1.35
C GLN A 86 17.58 -39.30 2.63
N LYS A 87 17.99 -40.56 2.79
CA LYS A 87 17.59 -41.44 3.88
C LYS A 87 18.77 -41.93 4.69
N THR A 88 18.51 -42.29 5.94
CA THR A 88 19.44 -43.02 6.79
C THR A 88 19.60 -44.47 6.30
N ASP A 89 20.57 -45.19 6.85
CA ASP A 89 20.76 -46.63 6.60
C ASP A 89 19.51 -47.45 6.97
N GLU A 90 18.71 -46.97 7.93
CA GLU A 90 17.44 -47.56 8.35
C GLU A 90 16.24 -47.14 7.46
N GLY A 91 16.48 -46.42 6.36
CA GLY A 91 15.45 -46.02 5.40
C GLY A 91 14.62 -44.80 5.81
N LYS A 92 14.99 -44.10 6.89
CA LYS A 92 14.26 -42.94 7.40
C LYS A 92 14.72 -41.65 6.73
N LEU A 93 13.80 -40.75 6.40
CA LEU A 93 14.16 -39.44 5.80
C LEU A 93 14.92 -38.56 6.81
N PHE A 94 15.99 -37.89 6.36
CA PHE A 94 16.75 -36.98 7.25
C PHE A 94 15.88 -35.90 7.92
N PRO A 95 14.90 -35.25 7.25
CA PRO A 95 13.99 -34.34 7.93
C PRO A 95 13.25 -34.95 9.12
N GLN A 96 12.83 -36.22 9.02
CA GLN A 96 12.17 -36.92 10.11
C GLN A 96 13.13 -37.16 11.27
N LEU A 97 14.38 -37.57 10.99
CA LEU A 97 15.42 -37.74 12.01
C LEU A 97 15.68 -36.44 12.78
N ILE A 98 15.84 -35.32 12.08
CA ILE A 98 16.11 -34.01 12.70
C ILE A 98 14.92 -33.56 13.57
N LYS A 99 13.68 -33.72 13.08
CA LYS A 99 12.48 -33.34 13.84
C LYS A 99 12.29 -34.16 15.12
N GLU A 100 12.50 -35.47 15.07
CA GLU A 100 12.41 -36.33 16.26
C GLU A 100 13.48 -36.00 17.32
N ARG A 101 14.59 -35.41 16.90
CA ARG A 101 15.64 -34.92 17.80
C ARG A 101 15.35 -33.51 18.35
N GLY A 102 14.17 -32.94 18.06
CA GLY A 102 13.73 -31.63 18.56
C GLY A 102 14.38 -30.44 17.86
N MET A 103 14.94 -30.66 16.66
CA MET A 103 15.59 -29.64 15.85
C MET A 103 14.71 -29.23 14.66
N VAL A 104 14.91 -28.01 14.17
CA VAL A 104 14.18 -27.48 13.02
C VAL A 104 14.92 -27.84 11.72
N VAL A 105 14.18 -28.18 10.66
CA VAL A 105 14.74 -28.49 9.34
C VAL A 105 14.73 -27.24 8.47
N GLY A 106 15.87 -26.92 7.87
CA GLY A 106 16.06 -25.79 6.97
C GLY A 106 16.49 -26.22 5.58
N ILE A 107 16.24 -25.38 4.58
CA ILE A 107 16.60 -25.67 3.18
C ILE A 107 17.28 -24.47 2.50
N LYS A 108 18.42 -24.70 1.83
CA LYS A 108 19.01 -23.70 0.95
C LYS A 108 18.21 -23.62 -0.36
N VAL A 109 17.71 -22.42 -0.68
CA VAL A 109 16.81 -22.25 -1.83
C VAL A 109 17.38 -21.39 -2.96
N ASP A 110 18.46 -20.65 -2.71
CA ASP A 110 19.18 -19.93 -3.76
C ASP A 110 19.87 -20.88 -4.75
N LYS A 111 19.99 -20.44 -6.00
CA LYS A 111 20.62 -21.18 -7.12
C LYS A 111 22.02 -20.64 -7.43
N GLY A 112 22.69 -20.05 -6.44
CA GLY A 112 24.06 -19.55 -6.54
C GLY A 112 24.15 -18.11 -7.05
N VAL A 113 25.39 -17.59 -7.04
CA VAL A 113 25.71 -16.23 -7.46
C VAL A 113 25.86 -16.12 -8.98
N VAL A 114 25.54 -14.95 -9.53
CA VAL A 114 25.73 -14.58 -10.93
C VAL A 114 26.38 -13.20 -11.02
N PRO A 115 27.26 -12.97 -12.01
CA PRO A 115 27.98 -11.70 -12.13
C PRO A 115 27.05 -10.53 -12.45
N LEU A 116 27.33 -9.35 -11.89
CA LEU A 116 26.66 -8.11 -12.25
C LEU A 116 27.44 -7.41 -13.37
N ALA A 117 26.84 -7.34 -14.57
CA ALA A 117 27.45 -6.69 -15.72
C ALA A 117 27.76 -5.20 -15.42
N GLY A 118 28.93 -4.74 -15.86
CA GLY A 118 29.40 -3.36 -15.60
C GLY A 118 29.96 -3.14 -14.20
N THR A 119 30.20 -4.19 -13.41
CA THR A 119 30.82 -4.12 -12.08
C THR A 119 32.17 -4.83 -12.03
N ASN A 120 33.00 -4.51 -11.04
CA ASN A 120 34.32 -5.12 -10.86
C ASN A 120 34.21 -6.45 -10.10
N GLY A 121 33.81 -7.51 -10.80
CA GLY A 121 33.72 -8.86 -10.23
C GLY A 121 32.69 -9.00 -9.11
N GLU A 122 31.67 -8.14 -9.07
CA GLU A 122 30.59 -8.22 -8.09
C GLU A 122 29.47 -9.15 -8.59
N THR A 123 28.67 -9.66 -7.67
CA THR A 123 27.60 -10.61 -8.00
C THR A 123 26.27 -10.22 -7.37
N THR A 124 25.19 -10.70 -7.97
CA THR A 124 23.89 -10.91 -7.29
C THR A 124 23.64 -12.41 -7.17
N THR A 125 22.51 -12.82 -6.61
CA THR A 125 22.15 -14.22 -6.43
C THR A 125 20.86 -14.53 -7.17
N GLN A 126 20.81 -15.67 -7.87
CA GLN A 126 19.63 -16.13 -8.61
C GLN A 126 18.84 -17.19 -7.85
N GLY A 127 17.59 -17.42 -8.27
CA GLY A 127 16.75 -18.51 -7.74
C GLY A 127 15.30 -18.16 -7.40
N LEU A 128 14.85 -16.92 -7.68
CA LEU A 128 13.48 -16.48 -7.41
C LEU A 128 12.47 -17.17 -8.33
N ASP A 129 12.89 -17.56 -9.54
CA ASP A 129 12.04 -18.26 -10.50
C ASP A 129 11.65 -19.64 -9.95
N GLY A 130 10.33 -19.83 -9.80
CA GLY A 130 9.72 -21.02 -9.21
C GLY A 130 9.93 -21.14 -7.69
N LEU A 131 10.39 -20.08 -7.01
CA LEU A 131 10.64 -20.13 -5.57
C LEU A 131 9.35 -20.32 -4.76
N TYR A 132 8.24 -19.72 -5.21
CA TYR A 132 6.94 -19.84 -4.57
C TYR A 132 6.52 -21.32 -4.46
N GLU A 133 6.47 -22.02 -5.60
CA GLU A 133 6.11 -23.44 -5.67
C GLU A 133 7.11 -24.32 -4.90
N ARG A 134 8.41 -24.01 -4.99
CA ARG A 134 9.44 -24.73 -4.26
C ARG A 134 9.31 -24.58 -2.75
N CYS A 135 9.02 -23.38 -2.24
CA CYS A 135 8.81 -23.15 -0.81
C CYS A 135 7.58 -23.92 -0.31
N ALA A 136 6.47 -23.91 -1.05
CA ALA A 136 5.30 -24.71 -0.72
C ALA A 136 5.64 -26.21 -0.64
N GLN A 137 6.40 -26.72 -1.61
CA GLN A 137 6.83 -28.11 -1.65
C GLN A 137 7.77 -28.45 -0.48
N TYR A 138 8.79 -27.62 -0.21
CA TYR A 138 9.71 -27.85 0.91
C TYR A 138 9.02 -27.78 2.26
N LYS A 139 8.02 -26.90 2.44
CA LYS A 139 7.21 -26.85 3.66
C LYS A 139 6.47 -28.17 3.87
N LYS A 140 5.84 -28.70 2.81
CA LYS A 140 5.19 -30.01 2.82
C LYS A 140 6.16 -31.15 3.14
N ASP A 141 7.38 -31.06 2.63
CA ASP A 141 8.44 -32.06 2.85
C ASP A 141 9.17 -31.88 4.19
N GLY A 142 8.75 -30.90 5.00
CA GLY A 142 9.12 -30.75 6.39
C GLY A 142 10.13 -29.65 6.71
N ALA A 143 10.54 -28.81 5.75
CA ALA A 143 11.38 -27.65 6.03
C ALA A 143 10.55 -26.48 6.59
N ASP A 144 11.01 -25.89 7.69
CA ASP A 144 10.32 -24.78 8.37
C ASP A 144 11.10 -23.45 8.27
N PHE A 145 12.34 -23.49 7.80
CA PHE A 145 13.12 -22.30 7.48
C PHE A 145 13.93 -22.49 6.19
N ALA A 146 14.37 -21.39 5.60
CA ALA A 146 15.17 -21.41 4.39
C ALA A 146 16.41 -20.54 4.55
N LYS A 147 17.36 -20.70 3.63
CA LYS A 147 18.56 -19.87 3.55
C LYS A 147 18.79 -19.36 2.12
N TRP A 148 19.18 -18.11 1.99
CA TRP A 148 19.59 -17.50 0.73
C TRP A 148 20.84 -16.65 0.91
N ARG A 149 21.90 -17.01 0.18
CA ARG A 149 23.20 -16.34 0.27
C ARG A 149 23.43 -15.30 -0.83
N CYS A 150 23.66 -14.06 -0.44
CA CYS A 150 24.23 -13.01 -1.28
C CYS A 150 25.69 -12.77 -0.91
N VAL A 151 26.48 -12.28 -1.87
CA VAL A 151 27.93 -12.12 -1.71
C VAL A 151 28.36 -10.73 -2.15
N LEU A 152 29.06 -10.03 -1.28
CA LEU A 152 29.65 -8.73 -1.54
C LEU A 152 31.16 -8.77 -1.24
N LYS A 153 31.95 -7.95 -1.93
CA LYS A 153 33.41 -7.92 -1.79
C LYS A 153 33.87 -6.51 -1.44
N ILE A 154 34.84 -6.39 -0.53
CA ILE A 154 35.48 -5.12 -0.21
C ILE A 154 36.74 -4.96 -1.07
N THR A 155 36.77 -3.88 -1.86
CA THR A 155 37.94 -3.40 -2.58
C THR A 155 37.92 -1.85 -2.54
N PRO A 156 38.88 -1.14 -3.16
CA PRO A 156 38.80 0.32 -3.27
C PRO A 156 37.49 0.82 -3.91
N THR A 157 36.92 0.05 -4.85
CA THR A 157 35.72 0.45 -5.61
C THR A 157 34.47 -0.37 -5.29
N THR A 158 34.56 -1.40 -4.44
CA THR A 158 33.46 -2.30 -4.10
C THR A 158 33.25 -2.37 -2.58
N PRO A 159 32.02 -2.64 -2.08
CA PRO A 159 30.83 -2.91 -2.87
C PRO A 159 30.23 -1.64 -3.49
N SER A 160 29.86 -1.72 -4.77
CA SER A 160 29.24 -0.62 -5.49
C SER A 160 27.81 -0.38 -5.01
N SER A 161 27.28 0.81 -5.30
CA SER A 161 25.87 1.11 -5.03
C SER A 161 24.91 0.15 -5.75
N LEU A 162 25.30 -0.38 -6.91
CA LEU A 162 24.49 -1.36 -7.65
C LEU A 162 24.46 -2.69 -6.90
N ALA A 163 25.63 -3.22 -6.51
CA ALA A 163 25.71 -4.50 -5.79
C ALA A 163 24.95 -4.46 -4.46
N ILE A 164 25.07 -3.37 -3.70
CA ILE A 164 24.33 -3.22 -2.43
C ILE A 164 22.82 -3.24 -2.67
N LYS A 165 22.31 -2.43 -3.61
CA LYS A 165 20.88 -2.31 -3.88
C LYS A 165 20.28 -3.61 -4.41
N GLU A 166 20.96 -4.24 -5.37
CA GLU A 166 20.47 -5.46 -6.01
C GLU A 166 20.45 -6.65 -5.04
N ASN A 167 21.52 -6.85 -4.26
CA ASN A 167 21.54 -7.92 -3.27
C ASN A 167 20.54 -7.69 -2.13
N ALA A 168 20.33 -6.44 -1.68
CA ALA A 168 19.29 -6.12 -0.70
C ALA A 168 17.88 -6.41 -1.25
N ASN A 169 17.61 -6.02 -2.50
CA ASN A 169 16.32 -6.24 -3.14
C ASN A 169 16.01 -7.74 -3.36
N VAL A 170 16.98 -8.53 -3.84
CA VAL A 170 16.76 -9.97 -4.07
C VAL A 170 16.56 -10.72 -2.74
N LEU A 171 17.26 -10.35 -1.67
CA LEU A 171 17.04 -10.90 -0.33
C LEU A 171 15.64 -10.58 0.20
N ALA A 172 15.14 -9.38 -0.04
CA ALA A 172 13.80 -8.98 0.37
C ALA A 172 12.69 -9.72 -0.40
N ARG A 173 12.87 -9.90 -1.72
CA ARG A 173 11.99 -10.73 -2.56
C ARG A 173 11.96 -12.19 -2.08
N TYR A 174 13.13 -12.76 -1.82
CA TYR A 174 13.26 -14.11 -1.26
C TYR A 174 12.53 -14.24 0.08
N ALA A 175 12.77 -13.32 1.01
CA ALA A 175 12.19 -13.35 2.35
C ALA A 175 10.65 -13.27 2.32
N SER A 176 10.11 -12.36 1.50
CA SER A 176 8.65 -12.23 1.29
C SER A 176 8.03 -13.54 0.80
N ILE A 177 8.61 -14.18 -0.23
CA ILE A 177 8.11 -15.44 -0.80
C ILE A 177 8.16 -16.58 0.24
N CYS A 178 9.22 -16.67 1.05
CA CYS A 178 9.29 -17.68 2.11
C CYS A 178 8.17 -17.53 3.14
N GLN A 179 7.91 -16.30 3.60
CA GLN A 179 6.89 -16.05 4.62
C GLN A 179 5.47 -16.36 4.14
N MET A 180 5.19 -16.17 2.85
CA MET A 180 3.90 -16.59 2.25
C MET A 180 3.61 -18.09 2.39
N HIS A 181 4.64 -18.92 2.61
CA HIS A 181 4.53 -20.37 2.75
C HIS A 181 4.92 -20.88 4.14
N GLY A 182 4.91 -20.02 5.17
CA GLY A 182 5.22 -20.43 6.54
C GLY A 182 6.66 -20.90 6.72
N ILE A 183 7.58 -20.42 5.88
CA ILE A 183 9.02 -20.70 5.97
C ILE A 183 9.73 -19.45 6.50
N VAL A 184 10.48 -19.58 7.59
CA VAL A 184 11.32 -18.50 8.13
C VAL A 184 12.53 -18.26 7.20
N PRO A 185 12.73 -17.07 6.62
CA PRO A 185 13.89 -16.79 5.80
C PRO A 185 15.10 -16.39 6.66
N ILE A 186 16.22 -17.09 6.46
CA ILE A 186 17.55 -16.65 6.90
C ILE A 186 18.15 -15.78 5.80
N VAL A 187 18.26 -14.48 6.09
CA VAL A 187 18.79 -13.46 5.19
C VAL A 187 20.31 -13.42 5.35
N GLU A 188 21.06 -13.86 4.34
CA GLU A 188 22.54 -13.96 4.38
C GLU A 188 23.21 -12.98 3.40
N PRO A 189 23.45 -11.71 3.79
CA PRO A 189 24.24 -10.75 3.04
C PRO A 189 25.73 -10.87 3.43
N GLU A 190 26.43 -11.88 2.92
CA GLU A 190 27.82 -12.11 3.27
C GLU A 190 28.74 -11.09 2.60
N ILE A 191 29.48 -10.33 3.40
CA ILE A 191 30.61 -9.53 2.94
C ILE A 191 31.87 -10.37 3.14
N LEU A 192 32.58 -10.61 2.05
CA LEU A 192 33.77 -11.45 2.05
C LEU A 192 34.95 -10.78 2.77
N PRO A 193 35.73 -11.54 3.56
CA PRO A 193 36.94 -11.05 4.21
C PRO A 193 38.14 -10.97 3.27
N ASP A 194 37.99 -11.27 1.98
CA ASP A 194 39.06 -11.15 0.99
C ASP A 194 39.53 -9.69 0.84
N GLY A 195 40.85 -9.47 0.96
CA GLY A 195 41.50 -8.17 0.81
C GLY A 195 42.36 -7.78 2.01
N ASP A 196 42.96 -6.61 1.93
CA ASP A 196 43.88 -6.01 2.92
C ASP A 196 43.21 -4.93 3.79
N HIS A 197 41.91 -4.72 3.62
CA HIS A 197 41.12 -3.71 4.33
C HIS A 197 41.15 -3.92 5.85
N ASP A 198 41.08 -2.82 6.59
CA ASP A 198 41.10 -2.84 8.05
C ASP A 198 39.71 -3.14 8.66
N LEU A 199 39.68 -3.28 10.00
CA LEU A 199 38.46 -3.57 10.75
C LEU A 199 37.40 -2.47 10.58
N LYS A 200 37.82 -1.20 10.54
CA LYS A 200 36.92 -0.04 10.40
C LYS A 200 36.25 0.00 9.04
N ARG A 201 36.99 -0.32 7.98
CA ARG A 201 36.46 -0.42 6.61
C ARG A 201 35.42 -1.54 6.53
N CYS A 202 35.70 -2.71 7.12
CA CYS A 202 34.72 -3.78 7.20
C CYS A 202 33.45 -3.31 7.94
N GLN A 203 33.60 -2.66 9.11
CA GLN A 203 32.49 -2.13 9.89
C GLN A 203 31.63 -1.16 9.07
N TYR A 204 32.27 -0.20 8.39
CA TYR A 204 31.58 0.78 7.55
C TYR A 204 30.77 0.09 6.44
N VAL A 205 31.36 -0.86 5.74
CA VAL A 205 30.68 -1.58 4.66
C VAL A 205 29.53 -2.42 5.21
N THR A 206 29.72 -3.13 6.32
CA THR A 206 28.66 -3.88 7.00
C THR A 206 27.49 -2.97 7.37
N GLU A 207 27.74 -1.79 7.94
CA GLU A 207 26.68 -0.83 8.27
C GLU A 207 25.90 -0.38 7.03
N LYS A 208 26.59 -0.07 5.92
CA LYS A 208 25.93 0.36 4.68
C LYS A 208 25.10 -0.76 4.04
N VAL A 209 25.63 -1.98 4.03
CA VAL A 209 24.94 -3.15 3.46
C VAL A 209 23.72 -3.50 4.30
N LEU A 210 23.85 -3.61 5.62
CA LEU A 210 22.73 -3.98 6.49
C LEU A 210 21.64 -2.91 6.52
N ALA A 211 21.98 -1.61 6.49
CA ALA A 211 20.99 -0.55 6.37
C ALA A 211 20.17 -0.68 5.07
N ALA A 212 20.83 -0.98 3.95
CA ALA A 212 20.14 -1.22 2.68
C ALA A 212 19.26 -2.48 2.72
N VAL A 213 19.74 -3.57 3.34
CA VAL A 213 18.98 -4.81 3.52
C VAL A 213 17.71 -4.57 4.32
N TYR A 214 17.78 -3.95 5.50
CA TYR A 214 16.58 -3.73 6.31
C TYR A 214 15.62 -2.72 5.69
N LYS A 215 16.14 -1.73 4.94
CA LYS A 215 15.27 -0.85 4.14
C LYS A 215 14.51 -1.63 3.07
N ALA A 216 15.17 -2.52 2.34
CA ALA A 216 14.54 -3.37 1.34
C ALA A 216 13.54 -4.35 1.98
N LEU A 217 13.88 -4.99 3.11
CA LEU A 217 12.95 -5.86 3.84
C LEU A 217 11.67 -5.12 4.24
N SER A 218 11.79 -3.86 4.69
CA SER A 218 10.66 -2.99 5.00
C SER A 218 9.82 -2.66 3.74
N GLU A 219 10.47 -2.33 2.62
CA GLU A 219 9.78 -2.04 1.34
C GLU A 219 9.00 -3.23 0.79
N HIS A 220 9.46 -4.46 1.04
CA HIS A 220 8.78 -5.70 0.64
C HIS A 220 7.88 -6.28 1.74
N HIS A 221 7.59 -5.48 2.78
CA HIS A 221 6.66 -5.81 3.86
C HIS A 221 7.04 -7.06 4.68
N VAL A 222 8.32 -7.40 4.73
CA VAL A 222 8.80 -8.59 5.45
C VAL A 222 8.56 -8.44 6.96
N TYR A 223 7.96 -9.46 7.57
CA TYR A 223 7.69 -9.53 9.01
C TYR A 223 8.95 -9.94 9.77
N LEU A 224 9.63 -9.00 10.43
CA LEU A 224 11.00 -9.20 10.94
C LEU A 224 11.10 -10.23 12.07
N GLU A 225 10.08 -10.32 12.92
CA GLU A 225 9.93 -11.30 14.00
C GLU A 225 9.88 -12.73 13.46
N GLY A 226 9.53 -12.89 12.18
CA GLY A 226 9.56 -14.16 11.45
C GLY A 226 10.76 -14.32 10.53
N THR A 227 11.91 -13.69 10.81
CA THR A 227 13.17 -13.80 10.03
C THR A 227 14.36 -14.12 10.92
N LEU A 228 15.50 -14.47 10.33
CA LEU A 228 16.80 -14.43 11.01
C LEU A 228 17.84 -13.78 10.10
N LEU A 229 18.85 -13.12 10.68
CA LEU A 229 19.98 -12.58 9.92
C LEU A 229 21.17 -13.53 10.01
N LYS A 230 21.88 -13.75 8.89
CA LYS A 230 23.16 -14.46 8.85
C LYS A 230 24.23 -13.56 8.23
N PRO A 231 24.80 -12.62 8.99
CA PRO A 231 25.83 -11.73 8.49
C PRO A 231 27.22 -12.35 8.68
N ASN A 232 28.22 -11.78 8.02
CA ASN A 232 29.61 -11.92 8.43
C ASN A 232 29.83 -11.22 9.78
N MET A 233 30.79 -11.73 10.57
CA MET A 233 31.39 -10.93 11.64
C MET A 233 32.17 -9.76 11.03
N VAL A 234 32.31 -8.66 11.77
CA VAL A 234 33.13 -7.54 11.34
C VAL A 234 34.58 -7.85 11.72
N THR A 235 35.36 -8.29 10.73
CA THR A 235 36.78 -8.62 10.88
C THR A 235 37.60 -7.82 9.87
N ALA A 236 38.89 -7.64 10.14
CA ALA A 236 39.80 -7.16 9.12
C ALA A 236 39.91 -8.17 7.97
N GLY A 237 40.33 -7.70 6.79
CA GLY A 237 40.56 -8.55 5.64
C GLY A 237 41.68 -9.55 5.90
N HIS A 238 41.63 -10.72 5.24
CA HIS A 238 42.59 -11.80 5.44
C HIS A 238 44.05 -11.39 5.20
N SER A 239 44.27 -10.43 4.29
CA SER A 239 45.59 -9.89 3.95
C SER A 239 45.95 -8.63 4.74
N CYS A 240 45.14 -8.21 5.72
CA CYS A 240 45.44 -7.07 6.55
C CYS A 240 46.67 -7.36 7.44
N SER A 241 47.64 -6.46 7.42
CA SER A 241 48.87 -6.55 8.22
C SER A 241 48.59 -6.34 9.71
N HIS A 242 47.60 -5.51 10.04
CA HIS A 242 47.20 -5.25 11.42
C HIS A 242 46.32 -6.39 11.96
N LYS A 243 46.69 -6.94 13.11
CA LYS A 243 45.90 -7.95 13.83
C LYS A 243 45.04 -7.28 14.89
N TYR A 244 43.78 -7.72 14.97
CA TYR A 244 42.81 -7.21 15.93
C TYR A 244 42.46 -8.31 16.93
N SER A 245 42.23 -7.92 18.17
CA SER A 245 41.74 -8.82 19.21
C SER A 245 40.28 -9.21 18.97
N SER A 246 39.86 -10.34 19.53
CA SER A 246 38.46 -10.78 19.50
C SER A 246 37.51 -9.78 20.16
N GLN A 247 37.97 -9.01 21.14
CA GLN A 247 37.21 -7.95 21.80
C GLN A 247 36.96 -6.75 20.87
N GLU A 248 37.94 -6.37 20.04
CA GLU A 248 37.76 -5.33 19.02
C GLU A 248 36.81 -5.79 17.92
N ILE A 249 36.96 -7.03 17.44
CA ILE A 249 36.03 -7.67 16.49
C ILE A 249 34.61 -7.67 17.05
N ALA A 250 34.46 -8.04 18.33
CA ALA A 250 33.17 -8.05 19.02
C ALA A 250 32.55 -6.66 19.13
N MET A 251 33.34 -5.65 19.51
CA MET A 251 32.88 -4.27 19.61
C MET A 251 32.42 -3.73 18.24
N ALA A 252 33.22 -3.94 17.19
CA ALA A 252 32.90 -3.50 15.83
C ALA A 252 31.65 -4.22 15.30
N THR A 253 31.54 -5.53 15.53
CA THR A 253 30.39 -6.34 15.09
C THR A 253 29.10 -5.91 15.79
N VAL A 254 29.09 -5.83 17.13
CA VAL A 254 27.90 -5.45 17.89
C VAL A 254 27.50 -4.00 17.62
N THR A 255 28.46 -3.10 17.43
CA THR A 255 28.19 -1.70 17.04
C THR A 255 27.53 -1.61 15.68
N ALA A 256 28.05 -2.31 14.66
CA ALA A 256 27.47 -2.33 13.33
C ALA A 256 26.01 -2.83 13.37
N LEU A 257 25.76 -3.95 14.06
CA LEU A 257 24.42 -4.51 14.21
C LEU A 257 23.46 -3.53 14.91
N ARG A 258 23.89 -2.91 16.02
CA ARG A 258 23.09 -1.91 16.76
C ARG A 258 22.71 -0.67 15.94
N ARG A 259 23.54 -0.30 14.97
CA ARG A 259 23.29 0.85 14.08
C ARG A 259 22.31 0.55 12.96
N THR A 260 22.04 -0.72 12.65
CA THR A 260 21.32 -1.08 11.42
C THR A 260 20.19 -2.08 11.58
N VAL A 261 20.28 -2.98 12.56
CA VAL A 261 19.31 -4.07 12.76
C VAL A 261 18.17 -3.59 13.67
N PRO A 262 16.90 -3.74 13.29
CA PRO A 262 15.77 -3.47 14.19
C PRO A 262 15.64 -4.50 15.31
N PRO A 263 15.23 -4.11 16.54
CA PRO A 263 15.07 -5.01 17.70
C PRO A 263 14.09 -6.17 17.48
N ALA A 264 13.14 -6.04 16.54
CA ALA A 264 12.15 -7.06 16.21
C ALA A 264 12.75 -8.37 15.65
N VAL A 265 13.99 -8.36 15.15
CA VAL A 265 14.64 -9.56 14.58
C VAL A 265 14.97 -10.54 15.70
N PRO A 266 14.46 -11.78 15.74
CA PRO A 266 14.68 -12.68 16.89
C PRO A 266 16.14 -13.05 17.13
N GLY A 267 16.95 -13.21 16.07
CA GLY A 267 18.32 -13.64 16.21
C GLY A 267 19.23 -13.39 15.00
N ILE A 268 20.51 -13.30 15.31
CA ILE A 268 21.63 -13.15 14.39
C ILE A 268 22.47 -14.43 14.48
N THR A 269 22.58 -15.13 13.37
CA THR A 269 23.18 -16.46 13.26
C THR A 269 24.44 -16.36 12.39
N PHE A 270 25.58 -15.96 12.96
CA PHE A 270 26.78 -15.61 12.19
C PHE A 270 27.26 -16.75 11.28
N LEU A 271 27.69 -16.42 10.07
CA LEU A 271 28.54 -17.31 9.27
C LEU A 271 29.97 -17.27 9.81
N SER A 272 30.67 -18.41 9.79
CA SER A 272 32.09 -18.46 10.20
C SER A 272 33.02 -17.90 9.13
N GLY A 273 32.58 -17.83 7.87
CA GLY A 273 33.40 -17.37 6.77
C GLY A 273 34.68 -18.20 6.65
N GLY A 274 35.83 -17.54 6.53
CA GLY A 274 37.17 -18.14 6.45
C GLY A 274 37.83 -18.48 7.78
N GLN A 275 37.19 -18.18 8.92
CA GLN A 275 37.78 -18.38 10.25
C GLN A 275 38.05 -19.85 10.54
N SER A 276 39.08 -20.10 11.36
CA SER A 276 39.31 -21.42 11.95
C SER A 276 38.17 -21.79 12.92
N GLU A 277 38.09 -23.08 13.29
CA GLU A 277 37.08 -23.54 14.25
C GLU A 277 37.19 -22.79 15.59
N GLU A 278 38.41 -22.66 16.11
CA GLU A 278 38.71 -21.96 17.37
C GLU A 278 38.43 -20.46 17.28
N GLU A 279 38.90 -19.80 16.23
CA GLU A 279 38.71 -18.35 16.04
C GLU A 279 37.22 -17.99 15.98
N ALA A 280 36.41 -18.79 15.28
CA ALA A 280 34.97 -18.59 15.21
C ALA A 280 34.31 -18.71 16.61
N SER A 281 34.70 -19.70 17.42
CA SER A 281 34.26 -19.84 18.82
C SER A 281 34.63 -18.63 19.67
N VAL A 282 35.92 -18.23 19.64
CA VAL A 282 36.44 -17.15 20.48
C VAL A 282 35.81 -15.82 20.10
N ASN A 283 35.66 -15.53 18.80
CA ASN A 283 34.99 -14.32 18.34
C ASN A 283 33.50 -14.30 18.70
N LEU A 284 32.80 -15.43 18.55
CA LEU A 284 31.39 -15.52 18.96
C LEU A 284 31.21 -15.32 20.46
N ASN A 285 32.11 -15.88 21.28
CA ASN A 285 32.16 -15.67 22.72
C ASN A 285 32.40 -14.18 23.05
N ALA A 286 33.37 -13.55 22.39
CA ALA A 286 33.67 -12.13 22.57
C ALA A 286 32.47 -11.24 22.18
N ILE A 287 31.79 -11.54 21.07
CA ILE A 287 30.57 -10.85 20.63
C ILE A 287 29.48 -10.93 21.70
N ASN A 288 29.28 -12.11 22.29
CA ASN A 288 28.30 -12.34 23.33
C ASN A 288 28.67 -11.62 24.65
N THR A 289 29.96 -11.57 24.99
CA THR A 289 30.47 -10.88 26.20
C THR A 289 30.70 -9.38 26.03
N CYS A 290 30.48 -8.83 24.82
CA CYS A 290 30.59 -7.40 24.54
C CYS A 290 29.66 -6.58 25.45
N PRO A 291 30.11 -5.48 26.08
CA PRO A 291 29.33 -4.74 27.08
C PRO A 291 28.18 -3.89 26.52
N LEU A 292 27.97 -3.86 25.20
CA LEU A 292 26.85 -3.15 24.60
C LEU A 292 25.54 -3.94 24.72
N HIS A 293 24.41 -3.24 24.78
CA HIS A 293 23.08 -3.87 24.78
C HIS A 293 22.79 -4.60 23.46
N LYS A 294 22.26 -5.83 23.52
CA LYS A 294 22.04 -6.71 22.37
C LYS A 294 20.60 -7.25 22.44
N PRO A 295 19.62 -6.65 21.73
CA PRO A 295 18.21 -7.04 21.83
C PRO A 295 17.85 -8.31 21.04
N TRP A 296 18.84 -9.04 20.51
CA TRP A 296 18.67 -10.23 19.68
C TRP A 296 19.52 -11.36 20.22
N ALA A 297 19.13 -12.61 19.97
CA ALA A 297 20.02 -13.75 20.16
C ALA A 297 21.24 -13.62 19.22
N LEU A 298 22.47 -13.75 19.74
CA LEU A 298 23.70 -13.77 18.94
C LEU A 298 24.31 -15.17 18.97
N THR A 299 24.10 -15.93 17.88
CA THR A 299 24.48 -17.34 17.78
C THR A 299 25.16 -17.65 16.44
N PHE A 300 25.37 -18.92 16.14
CA PHE A 300 26.11 -19.40 14.97
C PHE A 300 25.20 -20.03 13.91
N SER A 301 25.59 -19.92 12.65
CA SER A 301 25.16 -20.76 11.54
C SER A 301 26.37 -21.25 10.75
N TYR A 302 27.03 -22.28 11.29
CA TYR A 302 28.38 -22.67 10.88
C TYR A 302 28.37 -23.91 9.99
N GLY A 303 29.15 -23.84 8.91
CA GLY A 303 29.51 -24.98 8.08
C GLY A 303 30.88 -25.49 8.49
N ARG A 304 31.94 -24.94 7.87
CA ARG A 304 33.34 -25.30 8.14
C ARG A 304 33.71 -25.31 9.62
N ALA A 305 33.32 -24.29 10.39
CA ALA A 305 33.70 -24.18 11.81
C ALA A 305 33.09 -25.27 12.73
N LEU A 306 32.10 -26.03 12.26
CA LEU A 306 31.55 -27.21 12.95
C LEU A 306 32.05 -28.53 12.35
N GLN A 307 32.53 -28.51 11.11
CA GLN A 307 32.68 -29.70 10.29
C GLN A 307 34.12 -30.02 9.92
N ALA A 308 35.07 -29.10 10.06
CA ALA A 308 36.42 -29.29 9.52
C ALA A 308 37.17 -30.42 10.23
N SER A 309 37.19 -30.44 11.57
CA SER A 309 37.82 -31.52 12.34
C SER A 309 37.07 -32.83 12.18
N ALA A 310 35.73 -32.81 12.17
CA ALA A 310 34.90 -33.98 11.91
C ALA A 310 35.18 -34.62 10.54
N LEU A 311 35.26 -33.81 9.49
CA LEU A 311 35.57 -34.25 8.13
C LEU A 311 36.97 -34.87 8.04
N LYS A 312 37.95 -34.25 8.68
CA LYS A 312 39.34 -34.75 8.74
C LYS A 312 39.42 -36.07 9.49
N ALA A 313 38.70 -36.20 10.61
CA ALA A 313 38.62 -37.42 11.40
C ALA A 313 37.93 -38.56 10.61
N TRP A 314 36.89 -38.24 9.85
CA TRP A 314 36.22 -39.21 8.98
C TRP A 314 37.15 -39.76 7.90
N GLY A 315 37.86 -38.88 7.18
CA GLY A 315 38.80 -39.27 6.13
C GLY A 315 38.17 -40.09 4.97
N GLY A 316 36.84 -40.02 4.79
CA GLY A 316 36.12 -40.76 3.76
C GLY A 316 35.92 -42.25 4.07
N LYS A 317 36.24 -42.69 5.29
CA LYS A 317 36.28 -44.10 5.69
C LYS A 317 35.16 -44.42 6.68
N LYS A 318 34.36 -45.46 6.40
CA LYS A 318 33.17 -45.79 7.21
C LYS A 318 33.52 -46.16 8.65
N GLU A 319 34.65 -46.83 8.85
CA GLU A 319 35.19 -47.24 10.16
C GLU A 319 35.48 -46.05 11.10
N ASN A 320 35.75 -44.86 10.54
CA ASN A 320 36.05 -43.66 11.32
C ASN A 320 34.81 -42.87 11.76
N GLY A 321 33.59 -43.40 11.51
CA GLY A 321 32.33 -42.69 11.77
C GLY A 321 32.21 -42.17 13.22
N LYS A 322 32.62 -42.96 14.22
CA LYS A 322 32.60 -42.54 15.63
C LYS A 322 33.54 -41.37 15.92
N SER A 323 34.74 -41.39 15.34
CA SER A 323 35.71 -40.31 15.52
C SER A 323 35.23 -39.02 14.85
N CYS A 324 34.60 -39.11 13.68
CA CYS A 324 33.93 -37.99 13.02
C CYS A 324 32.85 -37.37 13.92
N GLN A 325 32.00 -38.19 14.53
CA GLN A 325 30.92 -37.74 15.40
C GLN A 325 31.45 -37.06 16.65
N GLU A 326 32.47 -37.62 17.31
CA GLU A 326 33.03 -37.05 18.54
C GLU A 326 33.62 -35.66 18.30
N GLU A 327 34.38 -35.46 17.22
CA GLU A 327 34.92 -34.14 16.87
C GLU A 327 33.80 -33.13 16.56
N PHE A 328 32.75 -33.55 15.85
CA PHE A 328 31.58 -32.71 15.62
C PHE A 328 30.89 -32.30 16.93
N ILE A 329 30.70 -33.24 17.85
CA ILE A 329 30.05 -33.00 19.15
C ILE A 329 30.89 -32.06 20.00
N LYS A 330 32.20 -32.29 20.07
CA LYS A 330 33.14 -31.43 20.79
C LYS A 330 33.03 -29.98 20.29
N ARG A 331 33.04 -29.77 18.98
CA ARG A 331 32.86 -28.44 18.38
C ARG A 331 31.49 -27.85 18.70
N ALA A 332 30.41 -28.63 18.56
CA ALA A 332 29.05 -28.16 18.84
C ALA A 332 28.88 -27.71 20.29
N LEU A 333 29.42 -28.46 21.26
CA LEU A 333 29.39 -28.11 22.68
C LEU A 333 30.19 -26.84 22.98
N GLU A 334 31.40 -26.72 22.44
CA GLU A 334 32.26 -25.55 22.64
C GLU A 334 31.61 -24.26 22.09
N ILE A 335 31.08 -24.31 20.87
CA ILE A 335 30.43 -23.15 20.25
C ILE A 335 29.11 -22.85 20.97
N ALA A 336 28.35 -23.86 21.38
CA ALA A 336 27.14 -23.65 22.19
C ALA A 336 27.48 -22.92 23.50
N MET A 337 28.56 -23.29 24.19
CA MET A 337 29.04 -22.56 25.36
C MET A 337 29.38 -21.10 25.04
N ALA A 338 30.01 -20.82 23.89
CA ALA A 338 30.31 -19.45 23.46
C ALA A 338 29.05 -18.56 23.33
N THR A 339 27.90 -19.14 22.94
CA THR A 339 26.62 -18.41 22.89
C THR A 339 26.02 -18.15 24.28
N VAL A 340 26.25 -19.06 25.22
CA VAL A 340 25.79 -18.95 26.63
C VAL A 340 26.77 -18.14 27.48
N THR A 341 27.96 -17.84 26.99
CA THR A 341 28.91 -17.03 27.77
C THR A 341 28.45 -15.57 27.87
N ALA A 342 27.54 -15.12 26.98
CA ALA A 342 26.67 -13.95 27.20
C ALA A 342 25.68 -14.17 28.34
N LEU A 343 25.09 -15.35 28.53
CA LEU A 343 24.30 -15.63 29.75
C LEU A 343 25.17 -15.69 31.02
N ARG A 344 26.50 -15.55 30.91
CA ARG A 344 27.39 -15.24 32.04
C ARG A 344 27.77 -13.75 32.15
N ARG A 345 27.47 -12.89 31.17
CA ARG A 345 27.84 -11.44 31.18
C ARG A 345 26.85 -10.42 30.58
N THR A 346 25.71 -10.81 30.07
CA THR A 346 24.45 -10.06 30.13
C THR A 346 23.70 -10.68 31.29
N VAL A 347 23.80 -10.00 32.43
CA VAL A 347 23.51 -10.51 33.77
C VAL A 347 24.65 -11.49 34.17
N PRO A 348 25.68 -11.08 34.96
CA PRO A 348 26.08 -12.04 36.01
C PRO A 348 24.76 -12.46 36.66
N PRO A 349 24.46 -13.75 36.98
CA PRO A 349 23.37 -13.99 37.94
C PRO A 349 23.73 -13.05 39.06
N ALA A 350 22.91 -12.03 39.26
CA ALA A 350 23.42 -10.76 39.73
C ALA A 350 24.46 -11.07 40.82
N VAL A 351 25.69 -10.50 40.83
CA VAL A 351 26.06 -10.04 42.17
C VAL A 351 24.85 -9.21 42.45
N PRO A 352 23.99 -9.66 43.37
CA PRO A 352 22.72 -9.03 43.44
C PRO A 352 23.09 -7.67 44.03
N VAL A 353 23.30 -6.68 43.15
CA VAL A 353 22.28 -5.67 42.93
C VAL A 353 20.99 -6.46 42.78
N PHE A 354 20.54 -6.98 43.92
CA PHE A 354 19.15 -7.00 44.24
C PHE A 354 18.76 -5.62 43.76
N SER A 355 17.85 -5.56 42.79
CA SER A 355 16.83 -4.56 43.03
C SER A 355 16.43 -4.89 44.46
N THR A 356 16.79 -4.02 45.39
CA THR A 356 16.34 -4.13 46.78
C THR A 356 14.83 -3.97 46.81
N GLU A 357 14.11 -4.29 45.73
CA GLU A 357 12.83 -3.86 45.21
C GLU A 357 12.42 -4.90 44.14
N ILE A 358 11.66 -5.90 44.54
CA ILE A 358 11.08 -6.93 43.68
C ILE A 358 9.65 -6.51 43.41
N SER A 359 9.26 -6.37 42.15
CA SER A 359 7.88 -6.06 41.79
C SER A 359 7.10 -7.33 41.47
N ALA A 360 5.93 -7.54 42.07
CA ALA A 360 5.11 -8.73 41.83
C ALA A 360 3.61 -8.41 41.80
N ASN A 361 2.84 -9.15 41.00
CA ASN A 361 1.41 -8.90 40.84
C ASN A 361 0.60 -9.37 42.05
N LEU A 362 -0.46 -8.65 42.40
CA LEU A 362 -1.40 -9.06 43.46
C LEU A 362 -1.89 -10.50 43.25
N SER A 363 -2.00 -11.27 44.35
CA SER A 363 -2.41 -12.68 44.38
C SER A 363 -1.47 -13.66 43.65
N SER A 364 -0.30 -13.20 43.19
CA SER A 364 0.74 -14.10 42.66
C SER A 364 1.60 -14.69 43.79
N SER A 365 2.44 -15.67 43.46
CA SER A 365 3.48 -16.16 44.37
C SER A 365 4.83 -15.59 43.94
N VAL A 366 5.60 -15.04 44.88
CA VAL A 366 6.87 -14.37 44.59
C VAL A 366 8.02 -15.05 45.34
N PHE A 367 9.19 -15.10 44.72
CA PHE A 367 10.41 -15.57 45.35
C PHE A 367 11.31 -14.37 45.67
N LEU A 368 11.63 -14.20 46.96
CA LEU A 368 12.63 -13.27 47.44
C LEU A 368 13.98 -13.99 47.48
N PRO A 369 14.97 -13.58 46.66
CA PRO A 369 16.24 -14.27 46.60
C PRO A 369 17.16 -13.87 47.76
N CYS A 370 17.96 -14.80 48.27
CA CYS A 370 19.11 -14.49 49.13
C CYS A 370 20.22 -15.50 48.84
N TRP A 371 21.41 -14.97 48.55
CA TRP A 371 22.59 -15.74 48.16
C TRP A 371 23.78 -15.27 48.99
N PHE A 372 24.66 -16.21 49.34
CA PHE A 372 25.86 -15.96 50.12
C PHE A 372 27.05 -16.79 49.61
N GLU A 373 28.24 -16.23 49.72
CA GLU A 373 29.51 -16.88 49.38
C GLU A 373 30.29 -17.16 50.67
N LEU A 374 30.77 -18.39 50.81
CA LEU A 374 31.55 -18.86 51.95
C LEU A 374 33.02 -18.89 51.57
N SER A 375 33.89 -18.44 52.48
CA SER A 375 35.35 -18.50 52.30
C SER A 375 35.85 -19.93 52.49
N PHE A 376 37.09 -20.23 52.07
CA PHE A 376 37.65 -21.60 52.13
C PHE A 376 37.65 -22.27 53.52
N ASN A 377 37.51 -21.48 54.61
CA ASN A 377 37.43 -21.94 56.01
C ASN A 377 36.08 -21.63 56.69
N ASP A 378 35.12 -21.06 55.96
CA ASP A 378 33.84 -20.57 56.51
C ASP A 378 32.75 -21.63 56.30
N ALA A 379 32.22 -22.18 57.39
CA ALA A 379 31.20 -23.22 57.39
C ALA A 379 29.82 -22.62 57.72
N PHE A 380 28.82 -22.96 56.92
CA PHE A 380 27.46 -22.45 57.07
C PHE A 380 26.78 -23.02 58.33
N LEU A 381 26.16 -22.15 59.15
CA LEU A 381 25.43 -22.55 60.37
C LEU A 381 23.91 -22.40 60.24
N GLY A 382 23.42 -21.47 59.42
CA GLY A 382 21.98 -21.32 59.18
C GLY A 382 21.60 -19.96 58.57
N ALA A 383 20.41 -19.89 57.98
CA ALA A 383 19.83 -18.67 57.42
C ALA A 383 18.45 -18.37 58.04
N THR A 384 18.13 -17.09 58.18
CA THR A 384 16.90 -16.60 58.83
C THR A 384 16.37 -15.37 58.10
N TRP A 385 15.10 -15.36 57.75
CA TRP A 385 14.39 -14.24 57.14
C TRP A 385 13.54 -13.52 58.17
N SER A 386 13.54 -12.19 58.12
CA SER A 386 12.71 -11.33 58.93
C SER A 386 11.94 -10.31 58.10
N PHE A 387 10.74 -9.96 58.54
CA PHE A 387 9.88 -8.93 57.96
C PHE A 387 9.28 -8.11 59.11
N ASN A 388 9.29 -6.78 58.99
CA ASN A 388 8.89 -5.87 60.09
C ASN A 388 9.58 -6.16 61.44
N ARG A 389 10.86 -6.57 61.40
CA ARG A 389 11.70 -6.95 62.56
C ARG A 389 11.29 -8.26 63.28
N SER A 390 10.31 -9.00 62.77
CA SER A 390 9.94 -10.34 63.26
C SER A 390 10.53 -11.42 62.36
N VAL A 391 11.00 -12.54 62.93
CA VAL A 391 11.52 -13.68 62.17
C VAL A 391 10.37 -14.50 61.60
N ILE A 392 10.27 -14.59 60.28
CA ILE A 392 9.18 -15.26 59.56
C ILE A 392 9.57 -16.64 59.01
N ALA A 393 10.86 -16.87 58.78
CA ALA A 393 11.37 -18.15 58.31
C ALA A 393 12.83 -18.37 58.74
N SER A 394 13.18 -19.59 59.09
CA SER A 394 14.51 -20.05 59.48
C SER A 394 14.62 -21.54 59.18
N TYR A 395 15.82 -22.11 59.29
CA TYR A 395 16.05 -23.54 59.01
C TYR A 395 15.15 -24.51 59.80
N ASN A 396 14.64 -24.09 60.97
CA ASN A 396 13.82 -24.92 61.87
C ASN A 396 12.37 -24.43 62.03
N TYR A 397 12.01 -23.29 61.43
CA TYR A 397 10.72 -22.66 61.66
C TYR A 397 10.34 -21.84 60.44
N THR A 398 9.18 -22.10 59.86
CA THR A 398 8.60 -21.30 58.77
C THR A 398 7.15 -21.02 59.10
N GLU A 399 6.74 -19.75 59.13
CA GLU A 399 5.33 -19.39 59.21
C GLU A 399 4.57 -19.92 57.98
N ASN A 400 3.30 -20.31 58.16
CA ASN A 400 2.51 -21.05 57.15
C ASN A 400 2.36 -20.34 55.79
N GLU A 401 2.53 -19.02 55.72
CA GLU A 401 2.42 -18.22 54.49
C GLU A 401 3.74 -18.16 53.68
N PHE A 402 4.83 -18.66 54.26
CA PHE A 402 6.18 -18.55 53.71
C PHE A 402 6.82 -19.93 53.56
N HIS A 403 7.59 -20.11 52.49
CA HIS A 403 8.33 -21.34 52.27
C HIS A 403 9.80 -21.04 52.01
N LEU A 404 10.67 -21.57 52.88
CA LEU A 404 12.11 -21.42 52.78
C LEU A 404 12.69 -22.50 51.86
N VAL A 405 13.44 -22.08 50.83
CA VAL A 405 14.16 -22.98 49.93
C VAL A 405 15.65 -22.79 50.15
N MET A 406 16.30 -23.85 50.64
CA MET A 406 17.72 -23.86 50.94
C MET A 406 18.47 -24.78 49.97
N SER A 407 19.66 -24.35 49.52
CA SER A 407 20.57 -25.19 48.75
C SER A 407 22.02 -24.75 48.99
N GLU A 408 22.92 -25.71 49.21
CA GLU A 408 24.34 -25.46 49.46
C GLU A 408 25.18 -26.35 48.53
N ASN A 409 26.08 -25.74 47.75
CA ASN A 409 27.00 -26.45 46.86
C ASN A 409 28.41 -25.84 46.97
N GLY A 410 29.30 -26.49 47.72
CA GLY A 410 30.68 -26.02 47.92
C GLY A 410 30.73 -24.66 48.61
N PHE A 411 31.48 -23.70 48.07
CA PHE A 411 31.66 -22.35 48.64
C PHE A 411 30.48 -21.38 48.41
N LYS A 412 29.31 -21.87 47.97
CA LYS A 412 28.14 -21.04 47.64
C LYS A 412 26.86 -21.63 48.21
N GLY A 413 26.05 -20.79 48.84
CA GLY A 413 24.77 -21.16 49.43
C GLY A 413 23.64 -20.21 49.07
N VAL A 414 22.42 -20.75 49.14
CA VAL A 414 21.18 -20.10 48.70
C VAL A 414 20.10 -20.27 49.75
N SER A 415 19.39 -19.19 50.08
CA SER A 415 18.28 -19.16 51.03
C SER A 415 17.11 -18.36 50.47
N HIS A 416 16.35 -18.90 49.52
CA HIS A 416 15.21 -18.21 48.93
C HIS A 416 13.99 -18.27 49.84
N LEU A 417 13.26 -17.16 49.96
CA LEU A 417 11.95 -17.14 50.62
C LEU A 417 10.86 -17.05 49.56
N LYS A 418 9.93 -18.00 49.54
CA LYS A 418 8.77 -17.98 48.65
C LYS A 418 7.53 -17.56 49.43
N LEU A 419 6.84 -16.53 48.95
CA LEU A 419 5.55 -16.10 49.46
C LEU A 419 4.45 -16.56 48.50
N TYR A 420 3.36 -17.09 49.05
CA TYR A 420 2.20 -17.51 48.26
C TYR A 420 1.06 -16.51 48.41
N ASN A 421 0.33 -16.26 47.31
CA ASN A 421 -0.86 -15.41 47.29
C ASN A 421 -0.64 -14.02 47.93
N ILE A 422 0.36 -13.29 47.42
CA ILE A 422 0.76 -12.00 47.99
C ILE A 422 -0.36 -10.97 47.93
N SER A 423 -0.46 -10.17 48.98
CA SER A 423 -1.42 -9.08 49.11
C SER A 423 -0.71 -7.81 49.56
N LEU A 424 -1.39 -6.65 49.50
CA LEU A 424 -0.81 -5.35 49.82
C LEU A 424 -0.08 -5.28 51.19
N HIS A 425 -0.45 -6.11 52.18
CA HIS A 425 0.23 -6.14 53.48
C HIS A 425 1.62 -6.81 53.45
N ASN A 426 1.92 -7.59 52.41
CA ASN A 426 3.24 -8.21 52.21
C ASN A 426 4.23 -7.23 51.56
N GLN A 427 3.81 -6.02 51.15
CA GLN A 427 4.70 -5.00 50.63
C GLN A 427 5.60 -4.44 51.74
N GLY A 428 6.90 -4.35 51.49
CA GLY A 428 7.87 -3.84 52.46
C GLY A 428 9.22 -4.53 52.39
N VAL A 429 10.11 -4.22 53.34
CA VAL A 429 11.51 -4.68 53.34
C VAL A 429 11.65 -5.98 54.13
N TYR A 430 12.08 -7.03 53.43
CA TYR A 430 12.45 -8.32 53.99
C TYR A 430 13.96 -8.40 54.18
N VAL A 431 14.42 -8.94 55.30
CA VAL A 431 15.86 -9.05 55.62
C VAL A 431 16.25 -10.51 55.80
N CYS A 432 17.18 -10.97 54.96
CA CYS A 432 17.81 -12.28 55.07
C CYS A 432 19.09 -12.16 55.89
N HIS A 433 19.20 -12.92 56.98
CA HIS A 433 20.37 -13.06 57.83
C HIS A 433 21.00 -14.45 57.61
N VAL A 434 22.29 -14.49 57.33
CA VAL A 434 23.08 -15.70 57.11
C VAL A 434 24.15 -15.77 58.18
N LYS A 435 24.16 -16.85 58.93
CA LYS A 435 25.11 -17.11 60.02
C LYS A 435 26.08 -18.21 59.59
N THR A 436 27.37 -17.94 59.74
CA THR A 436 28.46 -18.89 59.49
C THR A 436 29.34 -19.02 60.73
N ASN A 437 30.28 -19.96 60.74
CA ASN A 437 31.18 -20.16 61.87
C ASN A 437 32.13 -18.98 62.12
N LEU A 438 32.40 -18.13 61.12
CA LEU A 438 33.31 -16.99 61.20
C LEU A 438 32.65 -15.63 60.96
N THR A 439 31.52 -15.56 60.23
CA THR A 439 30.89 -14.28 59.83
C THR A 439 29.37 -14.29 59.93
N ASN A 440 28.77 -13.10 60.12
CA ASN A 440 27.34 -12.88 60.00
C ASN A 440 27.09 -11.91 58.85
N GLN A 441 26.34 -12.34 57.84
CA GLN A 441 25.97 -11.51 56.70
C GLN A 441 24.47 -11.26 56.70
N PHE A 442 24.03 -10.09 56.22
CA PHE A 442 22.61 -9.83 56.03
C PHE A 442 22.34 -9.06 54.73
N ARG A 443 21.16 -9.23 54.16
CA ARG A 443 20.72 -8.57 52.93
C ARG A 443 19.25 -8.16 52.98
N ASN A 444 18.94 -6.97 52.48
CA ASN A 444 17.59 -6.41 52.43
C ASN A 444 16.99 -6.58 51.03
N VAL A 445 15.71 -6.95 50.96
CA VAL A 445 14.93 -7.13 49.75
C VAL A 445 13.55 -6.50 49.98
N THR A 446 13.23 -5.39 49.33
CA THR A 446 11.89 -4.78 49.36
C THR A 446 11.00 -5.50 48.35
N LEU A 447 9.78 -5.84 48.72
CA LEU A 447 8.74 -6.31 47.81
C LEU A 447 7.80 -5.14 47.50
N ILE A 448 7.58 -4.84 46.23
CA ILE A 448 6.63 -3.85 45.70
C ILE A 448 5.52 -4.62 44.99
N ILE A 449 4.25 -4.32 45.28
CA ILE A 449 3.14 -5.06 44.70
C ILE A 449 2.51 -4.23 43.58
N LEU A 450 2.51 -4.78 42.37
CA LEU A 450 1.90 -4.22 41.18
C LEU A 450 0.44 -4.65 41.10
N ALA A 451 -0.46 -3.68 41.01
CA ALA A 451 -1.87 -3.90 40.73
C ALA A 451 -2.22 -3.11 39.46
N PRO A 452 -2.16 -3.73 38.26
CA PRO A 452 -2.55 -3.06 37.02
C PRO A 452 -4.07 -2.89 36.93
N PRO A 453 -4.59 -1.78 36.36
CA PRO A 453 -6.01 -1.51 36.30
C PRO A 453 -6.71 -2.41 35.29
N SER A 454 -7.87 -2.93 35.66
CA SER A 454 -8.83 -3.53 34.73
C SER A 454 -9.68 -2.43 34.10
N VAL A 455 -9.68 -2.35 32.77
CA VAL A 455 -10.43 -1.33 32.01
C VAL A 455 -11.71 -1.91 31.43
N SER A 456 -12.86 -1.32 31.79
CA SER A 456 -14.17 -1.69 31.26
C SER A 456 -14.93 -0.47 30.75
N VAL A 457 -15.70 -0.66 29.68
CA VAL A 457 -16.59 0.36 29.12
C VAL A 457 -17.99 -0.24 29.09
N HIS A 458 -18.94 0.37 29.79
CA HIS A 458 -20.32 -0.10 29.82
C HIS A 458 -21.05 0.31 28.51
N SER A 459 -21.99 -0.52 28.06
CA SER A 459 -22.59 -0.45 26.71
C SER A 459 -23.25 0.90 26.39
N ALA A 460 -22.77 1.56 25.33
CA ALA A 460 -23.23 2.87 24.91
C ALA A 460 -24.36 2.79 23.87
N LYS A 461 -25.62 2.63 24.33
CA LYS A 461 -26.79 3.00 23.52
C LYS A 461 -26.89 4.53 23.52
N VAL A 462 -26.79 5.17 22.38
CA VAL A 462 -26.85 6.65 22.27
C VAL A 462 -27.93 7.06 21.28
N VAL A 463 -28.60 8.18 21.52
CA VAL A 463 -29.67 8.66 20.62
C VAL A 463 -29.12 9.71 19.67
N LEU A 464 -29.35 9.54 18.37
CA LEU A 464 -28.87 10.47 17.34
C LEU A 464 -29.34 11.91 17.64
N GLY A 465 -28.41 12.86 17.66
CA GLY A 465 -28.71 14.27 17.91
C GLY A 465 -28.97 14.66 19.38
N GLN A 466 -28.96 13.71 20.33
CA GLN A 466 -29.04 14.01 21.77
C GLN A 466 -27.67 13.86 22.43
N GLU A 467 -27.37 14.72 23.41
CA GLU A 467 -26.15 14.61 24.20
C GLU A 467 -26.12 13.27 24.94
N SER A 468 -25.05 12.50 24.72
CA SER A 468 -24.89 11.16 25.27
C SER A 468 -23.59 11.06 26.05
N VAL A 469 -23.62 10.28 27.15
CA VAL A 469 -22.50 10.09 28.07
C VAL A 469 -22.03 8.64 28.04
N ILE A 470 -20.73 8.42 27.84
CA ILE A 470 -20.10 7.09 27.87
C ILE A 470 -19.07 7.05 28.99
N GLU A 471 -19.13 6.01 29.83
CA GLU A 471 -18.23 5.86 30.97
C GLU A 471 -17.17 4.78 30.72
N CYS A 472 -15.91 5.14 30.94
CA CYS A 472 -14.79 4.22 30.98
C CYS A 472 -14.31 4.08 32.42
N TRP A 473 -14.33 2.85 32.91
CA TRP A 473 -13.98 2.48 34.27
C TRP A 473 -12.61 1.81 34.28
N ALA A 474 -11.72 2.26 35.16
CA ALA A 474 -10.50 1.58 35.52
C ALA A 474 -10.62 1.13 36.99
N LYS A 475 -10.42 -0.16 37.29
CA LYS A 475 -10.58 -0.72 38.65
C LYS A 475 -9.38 -1.57 39.05
N GLY A 476 -9.05 -1.56 40.34
CA GLY A 476 -8.10 -2.50 40.94
C GLY A 476 -6.64 -2.08 40.79
N PHE A 477 -6.36 -0.77 40.79
CA PHE A 477 -5.00 -0.24 40.70
C PHE A 477 -4.50 0.38 42.01
N ASN A 478 -3.19 0.45 42.22
CA ASN A 478 -2.57 0.76 43.53
C ASN A 478 -2.15 2.23 43.73
N SER A 479 -2.28 3.12 42.74
CA SER A 479 -1.86 4.53 42.83
C SER A 479 -2.94 5.50 42.33
N PRO A 480 -3.19 6.65 42.98
CA PRO A 480 -4.20 7.61 42.55
C PRO A 480 -3.86 8.34 41.23
N ASN A 481 -2.61 8.26 40.76
CA ASN A 481 -2.15 8.92 39.53
C ASN A 481 -2.53 8.10 38.28
N ILE A 482 -3.79 8.25 37.85
CA ILE A 482 -4.31 7.66 36.62
C ILE A 482 -4.83 8.73 35.66
N THR A 483 -4.61 8.53 34.38
CA THR A 483 -5.04 9.45 33.31
C THR A 483 -5.83 8.72 32.25
N PHE A 484 -6.83 9.39 31.69
CA PHE A 484 -7.73 8.84 30.69
C PHE A 484 -7.75 9.74 29.46
N SER A 485 -7.62 9.18 28.27
CA SER A 485 -7.87 9.86 27.00
C SER A 485 -8.86 9.08 26.14
N TRP A 486 -9.46 9.79 25.18
CA TRP A 486 -10.48 9.24 24.31
C TRP A 486 -10.08 9.46 22.86
N THR A 487 -10.28 8.46 22.01
CA THR A 487 -10.03 8.53 20.58
C THR A 487 -11.28 8.19 19.76
N ARG A 488 -11.37 8.76 18.56
CA ARG A 488 -12.41 8.50 17.54
C ARG A 488 -11.71 8.27 16.21
N ALA A 489 -11.93 7.12 15.60
CA ALA A 489 -11.27 6.66 14.37
C ALA A 489 -9.73 6.80 14.44
N GLY A 490 -9.14 6.45 15.59
CA GLY A 490 -7.71 6.53 15.85
C GLY A 490 -7.15 7.93 16.14
N LYS A 491 -7.98 8.99 16.11
CA LYS A 491 -7.57 10.36 16.45
C LYS A 491 -8.03 10.73 17.86
N GLU A 492 -7.15 11.34 18.65
CA GLU A 492 -7.48 11.81 19.99
C GLU A 492 -8.53 12.94 19.95
N ILE A 493 -9.63 12.75 20.69
CA ILE A 493 -10.74 13.70 20.81
C ILE A 493 -10.77 14.41 22.17
N ARG A 494 -10.13 13.85 23.19
CA ARG A 494 -9.92 14.49 24.49
C ARG A 494 -8.53 14.14 25.02
N ALA A 495 -7.77 15.19 25.32
CA ALA A 495 -6.45 15.08 25.95
C ALA A 495 -6.54 14.37 27.32
N PRO A 496 -5.44 13.73 27.78
CA PRO A 496 -5.43 13.03 29.06
C PRO A 496 -5.67 14.02 30.20
N LYS A 497 -6.71 13.79 31.00
CA LYS A 497 -6.98 14.57 32.22
C LYS A 497 -6.69 13.73 33.45
N LYS A 498 -6.23 14.38 34.53
CA LYS A 498 -6.15 13.77 35.87
C LYS A 498 -7.56 13.40 36.32
N SER A 499 -7.78 12.11 36.60
CA SER A 499 -9.09 11.62 37.01
C SER A 499 -9.26 11.63 38.52
N LYS A 500 -10.49 11.82 38.98
CA LYS A 500 -10.84 11.62 40.39
C LYS A 500 -10.91 10.11 40.64
N THR A 501 -10.08 9.63 41.56
CA THR A 501 -10.05 8.23 41.98
C THR A 501 -10.73 8.08 43.34
N LYS A 502 -11.46 6.99 43.53
CA LYS A 502 -12.01 6.60 44.82
C LYS A 502 -11.23 5.42 45.37
N HIS A 503 -10.91 5.47 46.66
CA HIS A 503 -10.24 4.39 47.37
C HIS A 503 -11.28 3.32 47.75
N THR A 504 -10.98 2.05 47.49
CA THR A 504 -11.83 0.91 47.85
C THR A 504 -11.39 0.32 49.20
N GLU A 505 -12.27 -0.46 49.84
CA GLU A 505 -12.02 -1.06 51.16
C GLU A 505 -10.81 -2.02 51.16
N ASP A 506 -10.50 -2.62 49.99
CA ASP A 506 -9.39 -3.55 49.79
C ASP A 506 -8.00 -2.86 49.63
N GLY A 507 -7.92 -1.54 49.76
CA GLY A 507 -6.65 -0.79 49.61
C GLY A 507 -6.25 -0.44 48.17
N LEU A 508 -7.16 -0.59 47.20
CA LEU A 508 -6.97 -0.27 45.79
C LEU A 508 -7.79 0.97 45.38
N TYR A 509 -7.64 1.41 44.14
CA TYR A 509 -8.34 2.56 43.58
C TYR A 509 -9.26 2.16 42.41
N GLU A 510 -10.36 2.90 42.30
CA GLU A 510 -11.25 2.92 41.14
C GLU A 510 -11.31 4.33 40.53
N GLY A 511 -11.25 4.42 39.21
CA GLY A 511 -11.30 5.69 38.47
C GLY A 511 -12.29 5.59 37.32
N VAL A 512 -13.01 6.69 37.05
CA VAL A 512 -13.98 6.77 35.96
C VAL A 512 -13.75 8.02 35.12
N SER A 513 -13.84 7.86 33.79
CA SER A 513 -13.82 8.95 32.83
C SER A 513 -15.11 8.94 32.01
N GLN A 514 -15.70 10.12 31.81
CA GLN A 514 -16.96 10.29 31.08
C GLN A 514 -16.71 11.04 29.77
N LEU A 515 -17.07 10.44 28.64
CA LEU A 515 -17.11 11.07 27.33
C LEU A 515 -18.52 11.58 27.05
N VAL A 516 -18.66 12.91 27.01
CA VAL A 516 -19.91 13.60 26.63
C VAL A 516 -19.77 14.06 25.18
N PHE A 517 -20.69 13.63 24.32
CA PHE A 517 -20.71 14.01 22.90
C PHE A 517 -22.12 13.88 22.30
N ILE A 518 -22.34 14.52 21.16
CA ILE A 518 -23.57 14.41 20.37
C ILE A 518 -23.29 13.50 19.17
N PRO A 519 -23.90 12.30 19.08
CA PRO A 519 -23.65 11.35 18.00
C PRO A 519 -24.19 11.85 16.66
N LYS A 520 -23.41 11.63 15.59
CA LYS A 520 -23.75 12.02 14.21
C LYS A 520 -23.88 10.77 13.31
N LEU A 521 -24.50 10.90 12.13
CA LEU A 521 -24.60 9.82 11.15
C LEU A 521 -23.22 9.23 10.75
N ALA A 522 -22.20 10.08 10.70
CA ALA A 522 -20.82 9.64 10.43
C ALA A 522 -20.23 8.73 11.52
N ASP A 523 -20.84 8.66 12.71
CA ASP A 523 -20.36 7.85 13.84
C ASP A 523 -20.72 6.37 13.77
N ILE A 524 -21.67 5.99 12.90
CA ILE A 524 -22.17 4.60 12.77
C ILE A 524 -21.05 3.61 12.44
N ASN A 525 -20.04 4.04 11.67
CA ASN A 525 -18.91 3.21 11.22
C ASN A 525 -17.56 3.59 11.86
N ASN A 526 -17.54 4.53 12.81
CA ASN A 526 -16.30 4.92 13.48
C ASN A 526 -16.08 4.09 14.74
N SER A 527 -14.84 3.68 15.00
CA SER A 527 -14.46 3.10 16.28
C SER A 527 -14.09 4.17 17.29
N TYR A 528 -14.45 3.93 18.55
CA TYR A 528 -14.08 4.76 19.69
C TYR A 528 -13.16 3.95 20.59
N ALA A 529 -12.18 4.58 21.23
CA ALA A 529 -11.40 3.91 22.26
C ALA A 529 -11.17 4.80 23.49
N CYS A 530 -11.22 4.16 24.65
CA CYS A 530 -10.73 4.73 25.91
C CYS A 530 -9.31 4.24 26.15
N ILE A 531 -8.39 5.16 26.41
CA ILE A 531 -6.99 4.87 26.71
C ILE A 531 -6.75 5.26 28.17
N VAL A 532 -6.24 4.33 28.95
CA VAL A 532 -5.96 4.48 30.38
C VAL A 532 -4.46 4.35 30.59
N ASN A 533 -3.85 5.37 31.18
CA ASN A 533 -2.42 5.41 31.45
C ASN A 533 -2.16 5.61 32.94
N GLN A 534 -1.28 4.79 33.50
CA GLN A 534 -0.88 4.77 34.92
C GLN A 534 0.63 4.51 34.99
N GLU A 535 1.30 5.05 36.02
CA GLU A 535 2.77 4.93 36.20
C GLU A 535 3.29 3.48 36.30
N THR A 536 2.47 2.52 36.71
CA THR A 536 2.84 1.10 36.84
C THR A 536 2.67 0.31 35.53
N LEU A 537 2.17 0.94 34.46
CA LEU A 537 1.99 0.33 33.15
C LEU A 537 3.17 0.68 32.22
N GLU A 538 3.76 -0.32 31.57
CA GLU A 538 4.78 -0.11 30.52
C GLU A 538 4.17 0.50 29.24
N GLU A 539 2.92 0.13 28.94
CA GLU A 539 2.14 0.67 27.82
C GLU A 539 0.70 1.03 28.26
N PRO A 540 0.10 2.09 27.69
CA PRO A 540 -1.23 2.51 28.07
C PRO A 540 -2.29 1.48 27.63
N LEU A 541 -3.22 1.15 28.53
CA LEU A 541 -4.29 0.20 28.25
C LEU A 541 -5.36 0.85 27.37
N MET A 542 -5.58 0.28 26.18
CA MET A 542 -6.58 0.75 25.23
C MET A 542 -7.77 -0.20 25.15
N ARG A 543 -8.98 0.33 25.31
CA ARG A 543 -10.23 -0.41 25.09
C ARG A 543 -11.04 0.21 23.96
N GLU A 544 -11.06 -0.47 22.82
CA GLU A 544 -11.84 -0.08 21.64
C GLU A 544 -13.27 -0.63 21.70
N PHE A 545 -14.25 0.18 21.30
CA PHE A 545 -15.67 -0.16 21.27
C PHE A 545 -16.39 0.59 20.13
N ARG A 546 -17.59 0.11 19.79
CA ARG A 546 -18.48 0.75 18.81
C ARG A 546 -19.71 1.30 19.52
N ILE A 547 -20.22 2.39 19.00
CA ILE A 547 -21.37 3.09 19.56
C ILE A 547 -22.64 2.58 18.90
N ASN A 548 -23.63 2.19 19.70
CA ASN A 548 -24.92 1.73 19.20
C ASN A 548 -25.86 2.94 19.10
N ILE A 549 -25.92 3.54 17.91
CA ILE A 549 -26.76 4.71 17.65
C ILE A 549 -28.20 4.27 17.42
N THR A 550 -29.12 4.87 18.16
CA THR A 550 -30.57 4.73 18.03
C THR A 550 -31.15 6.02 17.47
N VAL A 551 -31.99 5.93 16.45
CA VAL A 551 -32.80 7.05 15.95
C VAL A 551 -34.25 6.75 16.32
N LEU A 552 -34.85 7.65 17.10
CA LEU A 552 -36.22 7.49 17.61
C LEU A 552 -37.26 7.64 16.48
N PRO A 553 -38.33 6.81 16.48
CA PRO A 553 -39.38 6.86 15.46
C PRO A 553 -40.21 8.13 15.55
N LYS A 554 -40.61 8.67 14.40
CA LYS A 554 -41.69 9.65 14.29
C LYS A 554 -42.96 8.94 13.85
N VAL A 555 -44.04 9.14 14.59
CA VAL A 555 -45.34 8.48 14.36
C VAL A 555 -46.36 9.50 13.88
N SER A 556 -47.06 9.18 12.80
CA SER A 556 -48.16 9.98 12.26
C SER A 556 -49.34 9.08 11.90
N VAL A 557 -50.55 9.45 12.32
CA VAL A 557 -51.78 8.71 12.02
C VAL A 557 -52.63 9.51 11.04
N SER A 558 -53.13 8.83 10.01
CA SER A 558 -53.98 9.43 8.97
C SER A 558 -55.17 8.54 8.63
N VAL A 559 -56.24 9.14 8.13
CA VAL A 559 -57.44 8.40 7.67
C VAL A 559 -57.26 8.05 6.19
N VAL A 560 -57.44 6.78 5.85
CA VAL A 560 -57.48 6.35 4.45
C VAL A 560 -58.84 6.74 3.87
N PRO A 561 -58.90 7.58 2.81
CA PRO A 561 -60.17 8.06 2.27
C PRO A 561 -61.03 6.90 1.73
N SER A 562 -62.25 6.74 2.26
CA SER A 562 -63.22 5.76 1.78
C SER A 562 -64.41 6.44 1.08
N THR A 563 -65.03 5.72 0.14
CA THR A 563 -66.03 6.26 -0.80
C THR A 563 -67.48 6.19 -0.29
N SER A 564 -67.74 5.64 0.90
CA SER A 564 -69.08 5.61 1.49
C SER A 564 -69.07 5.77 3.01
N LEU A 565 -70.06 6.48 3.54
CA LEU A 565 -70.25 6.68 4.99
C LEU A 565 -70.55 5.38 5.75
N SER A 566 -71.01 4.33 5.06
CA SER A 566 -71.35 3.01 5.63
C SER A 566 -70.18 2.00 5.58
N SER A 567 -68.96 2.44 5.26
CA SER A 567 -67.79 1.57 5.17
C SER A 567 -66.93 1.65 6.44
N PRO A 568 -66.29 0.53 6.85
CA PRO A 568 -65.38 0.53 7.98
C PRO A 568 -64.21 1.49 7.74
N LEU A 569 -63.83 2.26 8.76
CA LEU A 569 -62.84 3.33 8.67
C LEU A 569 -61.44 2.78 8.89
N THR A 570 -60.60 2.79 7.86
CA THR A 570 -59.19 2.36 7.99
C THR A 570 -58.28 3.54 8.34
N LEU A 571 -57.57 3.40 9.45
CA LEU A 571 -56.50 4.28 9.89
C LEU A 571 -55.14 3.74 9.42
N ALA A 572 -54.29 4.62 8.93
CA ALA A 572 -52.91 4.34 8.57
C ALA A 572 -51.97 5.04 9.56
N CYS A 573 -51.15 4.26 10.25
CA CYS A 573 -50.06 4.75 11.08
C CYS A 573 -48.74 4.62 10.31
N GLU A 574 -48.17 5.76 9.95
CA GLU A 574 -46.85 5.86 9.34
C GLU A 574 -45.82 6.13 10.44
N ILE A 575 -44.81 5.27 10.51
CA ILE A 575 -43.69 5.36 11.43
C ILE A 575 -42.43 5.53 10.60
N ASN A 576 -41.77 6.67 10.72
CA ASN A 576 -40.66 7.05 9.84
C ASN A 576 -39.42 7.48 10.63
N GLY A 577 -38.26 7.35 9.99
CA GLY A 577 -36.99 7.88 10.48
C GLY A 577 -36.39 7.12 11.68
N PHE A 578 -36.66 5.81 11.83
CA PHE A 578 -36.14 5.03 12.95
C PHE A 578 -34.95 4.13 12.57
N TYR A 579 -34.05 3.86 13.51
CA TYR A 579 -32.92 2.95 13.33
C TYR A 579 -32.44 2.43 14.70
N PRO A 580 -32.10 1.14 14.88
CA PRO A 580 -32.08 0.03 13.91
C PRO A 580 -33.50 -0.53 13.61
N GLN A 581 -33.58 -1.56 12.75
CA GLN A 581 -34.83 -2.15 12.19
C GLN A 581 -35.87 -2.61 13.24
N ASN A 582 -35.48 -2.87 14.49
CA ASN A 582 -36.33 -3.48 15.50
C ASN A 582 -37.21 -2.42 16.19
N VAL A 583 -38.46 -2.27 15.76
CA VAL A 583 -39.50 -1.44 16.40
C VAL A 583 -40.78 -2.27 16.52
N SER A 584 -41.35 -2.34 17.72
CA SER A 584 -42.69 -2.90 17.94
C SER A 584 -43.75 -1.81 17.81
N VAL A 585 -44.86 -2.15 17.16
CA VAL A 585 -46.00 -1.23 16.95
C VAL A 585 -47.20 -1.80 17.68
N LEU A 586 -47.83 -0.98 18.50
CA LEU A 586 -48.98 -1.33 19.33
C LEU A 586 -50.09 -0.33 19.03
N TRP A 587 -51.25 -0.82 18.61
CA TRP A 587 -52.49 -0.04 18.60
C TRP A 587 -53.17 -0.24 19.95
N LEU A 588 -53.41 0.85 20.68
CA LEU A 588 -54.03 0.79 21.99
C LEU A 588 -55.51 1.17 21.90
N ARG A 589 -56.38 0.22 22.26
CA ARG A 589 -57.80 0.43 22.53
C ARG A 589 -58.21 -0.55 23.62
N ASN A 590 -58.55 -0.06 24.82
CA ASN A 590 -59.03 -0.87 25.96
C ASN A 590 -58.26 -2.19 26.22
N SER A 591 -56.91 -2.16 26.13
CA SER A 591 -55.96 -3.15 26.67
C SER A 591 -55.79 -4.54 26.01
N THR A 592 -56.07 -4.74 24.70
CA THR A 592 -55.78 -6.02 23.99
C THR A 592 -54.79 -5.89 22.83
N VAL A 593 -53.88 -6.87 22.66
CA VAL A 593 -52.75 -6.89 21.69
C VAL A 593 -53.00 -7.91 20.56
N LEU A 594 -52.75 -7.56 19.29
CA LEU A 594 -52.84 -8.46 18.11
C LEU A 594 -51.52 -8.52 17.32
N PRO A 595 -51.16 -9.65 16.68
CA PRO A 595 -49.88 -9.83 15.99
C PRO A 595 -50.02 -9.67 14.47
N GLU A 596 -49.37 -8.68 13.86
CA GLU A 596 -49.03 -8.73 12.43
C GLU A 596 -47.64 -8.14 12.16
N THR A 597 -46.92 -8.76 11.23
CA THR A 597 -45.58 -8.38 10.80
C THR A 597 -45.62 -7.20 9.82
N PRO A 598 -44.99 -6.06 10.14
CA PRO A 598 -45.15 -4.84 9.36
C PRO A 598 -44.15 -4.78 8.19
N GLN A 599 -44.54 -4.15 7.07
CA GLN A 599 -43.68 -4.02 5.87
C GLN A 599 -42.62 -2.92 6.09
N ILE A 600 -41.37 -3.33 6.25
CA ILE A 600 -40.24 -2.42 6.51
C ILE A 600 -39.57 -2.03 5.19
N GLN A 601 -39.42 -0.73 4.97
CA GLN A 601 -38.69 -0.16 3.84
C GLN A 601 -37.51 0.67 4.36
N GLN A 602 -36.33 0.51 3.75
CA GLN A 602 -35.16 1.32 4.09
C GLN A 602 -35.15 2.59 3.23
N ASN A 603 -34.96 3.74 3.87
CA ASN A 603 -34.84 5.05 3.22
C ASN A 603 -33.42 5.25 2.66
N HIS A 604 -33.26 6.17 1.71
CA HIS A 604 -31.96 6.53 1.12
C HIS A 604 -30.94 7.09 2.13
N ASP A 605 -31.40 7.58 3.28
CA ASP A 605 -30.58 8.12 4.38
C ASP A 605 -30.10 7.05 5.38
N GLY A 606 -30.47 5.78 5.17
CA GLY A 606 -30.12 4.65 6.02
C GLY A 606 -31.10 4.37 7.17
N THR A 607 -32.10 5.21 7.39
CA THR A 607 -33.18 4.98 8.36
C THR A 607 -34.28 4.07 7.80
N TYR A 608 -35.15 3.55 8.65
CA TYR A 608 -36.27 2.69 8.25
C TYR A 608 -37.61 3.44 8.33
N LYS A 609 -38.52 3.01 7.45
CA LYS A 609 -39.92 3.44 7.39
C LYS A 609 -40.83 2.21 7.48
N LEU A 610 -41.95 2.39 8.15
CA LEU A 610 -42.92 1.34 8.45
C LEU A 610 -44.35 1.87 8.38
N TRP A 611 -45.26 1.06 7.88
CA TRP A 611 -46.71 1.32 7.97
C TRP A 611 -47.42 0.23 8.75
N SER A 612 -48.38 0.64 9.58
CA SER A 612 -49.34 -0.24 10.23
C SER A 612 -50.74 0.28 9.97
N PHE A 613 -51.68 -0.61 9.69
CA PHE A 613 -53.06 -0.26 9.34
C PHE A 613 -54.01 -0.87 10.37
N TYR A 614 -55.03 -0.11 10.76
CA TYR A 614 -56.09 -0.58 11.66
C TYR A 614 -57.45 -0.17 11.12
N THR A 615 -58.39 -1.10 11.04
CA THR A 615 -59.72 -0.87 10.46
C THR A 615 -60.79 -0.93 11.55
N LEU A 616 -61.52 0.16 11.73
CA LEU A 616 -62.64 0.29 12.67
C LEU A 616 -63.94 -0.17 12.00
N SER A 617 -64.74 -1.01 12.68
CA SER A 617 -66.09 -1.35 12.21
C SER A 617 -67.04 -0.14 12.28
N THR A 618 -68.18 -0.24 11.60
CA THR A 618 -69.22 0.81 11.61
C THR A 618 -69.81 1.05 13.00
N GLU A 619 -70.07 0.00 13.79
CA GLU A 619 -70.52 0.17 15.19
C GLU A 619 -69.40 0.74 16.09
N GLU A 620 -68.16 0.33 15.83
CA GLU A 620 -66.99 0.76 16.60
C GLU A 620 -66.61 2.23 16.37
N ARG A 621 -66.97 2.79 15.21
CA ARG A 621 -66.77 4.20 14.82
C ARG A 621 -67.71 5.14 15.55
N GLU A 622 -68.96 4.73 15.78
CA GLU A 622 -69.96 5.53 16.50
C GLU A 622 -69.72 5.52 18.02
N GLN A 623 -69.05 4.50 18.55
CA GLN A 623 -68.62 4.40 19.95
C GLN A 623 -67.16 4.84 20.18
N ALA A 624 -66.44 5.27 19.13
CA ALA A 624 -65.00 5.46 19.19
C ALA A 624 -64.60 6.67 20.04
N GLY A 625 -63.95 6.42 21.18
CA GLY A 625 -63.02 7.35 21.79
C GLY A 625 -61.71 7.46 20.99
N GLN A 626 -60.79 8.29 21.48
CA GLN A 626 -59.50 8.56 20.86
C GLN A 626 -58.70 7.27 20.55
N VAL A 627 -58.28 7.09 19.29
CA VAL A 627 -57.46 5.93 18.86
C VAL A 627 -55.99 6.34 18.78
N GLN A 628 -55.11 5.55 19.41
CA GLN A 628 -53.68 5.85 19.55
C GLN A 628 -52.80 4.76 18.91
N CYS A 629 -51.89 5.18 18.02
CA CYS A 629 -50.82 4.34 17.52
C CYS A 629 -49.56 4.61 18.33
N VAL A 630 -48.93 3.55 18.85
CA VAL A 630 -47.72 3.62 19.67
C VAL A 630 -46.61 2.82 19.01
N ALA A 631 -45.45 3.45 18.79
CA ALA A 631 -44.23 2.80 18.33
C ALA A 631 -43.21 2.73 19.47
N GLN A 632 -42.78 1.53 19.80
CA GLN A 632 -41.83 1.25 20.87
C GLN A 632 -40.56 0.61 20.29
N GLN A 633 -39.41 1.26 20.48
CA GLN A 633 -38.14 0.80 19.88
C GLN A 633 -37.26 0.00 20.85
N SER A 634 -37.35 0.25 22.15
CA SER A 634 -36.65 -0.50 23.19
C SER A 634 -37.43 -0.40 24.51
N HIS A 635 -37.32 -1.37 25.42
CA HIS A 635 -38.06 -1.34 26.69
C HIS A 635 -37.76 -0.09 27.56
N ASP A 636 -36.63 0.58 27.34
CA ASP A 636 -36.15 1.73 28.13
C ASP A 636 -36.45 3.10 27.48
N SER A 637 -36.91 3.15 26.21
CA SER A 637 -37.20 4.41 25.50
C SER A 637 -38.64 4.86 25.69
N GLN A 638 -38.91 6.16 25.77
CA GLN A 638 -40.30 6.66 25.78
C GLN A 638 -41.02 6.29 24.46
N PRO A 639 -42.26 5.76 24.53
CA PRO A 639 -43.05 5.44 23.34
C PRO A 639 -43.34 6.69 22.52
N ALA A 640 -43.07 6.64 21.21
CA ALA A 640 -43.56 7.66 20.30
C ALA A 640 -45.01 7.32 19.92
N PHE A 641 -45.91 8.30 20.00
CA PHE A 641 -47.32 8.06 19.71
C PHE A 641 -47.97 9.24 18.99
N SER A 642 -49.02 8.93 18.25
CA SER A 642 -49.93 9.93 17.67
C SER A 642 -51.35 9.40 17.82
N SER A 643 -52.28 10.30 18.14
CA SER A 643 -53.69 9.99 18.26
C SER A 643 -54.50 10.70 17.18
N ILE A 644 -55.65 10.12 16.85
CA ILE A 644 -56.63 10.75 15.95
C ILE A 644 -58.02 10.56 16.53
N ASP A 645 -58.85 11.60 16.41
CA ASP A 645 -60.27 11.53 16.72
C ASP A 645 -61.06 11.29 15.41
N PRO A 646 -61.64 10.10 15.22
CA PRO A 646 -62.38 9.77 14.01
C PRO A 646 -63.70 10.56 13.83
N SER A 647 -64.14 11.36 14.82
CA SER A 647 -65.35 12.18 14.75
C SER A 647 -65.18 13.55 14.06
N ALA A 648 -63.94 14.06 13.92
CA ALA A 648 -63.66 15.38 13.36
C ALA A 648 -63.60 15.45 11.80
N GLY A 649 -64.01 14.38 11.11
CA GLY A 649 -63.89 14.21 9.65
C GLY A 649 -64.96 14.92 8.79
N GLU A 650 -65.72 15.87 9.32
CA GLU A 650 -66.86 16.50 8.62
C GLU A 650 -66.50 17.73 7.75
N LEU A 651 -65.25 18.21 7.78
CA LEU A 651 -64.91 19.54 7.21
C LEU A 651 -64.06 19.53 5.90
N LEU A 652 -63.77 18.37 5.31
CA LEU A 652 -62.93 18.28 4.10
C LEU A 652 -63.68 17.91 2.80
N VAL A 653 -65.01 18.06 2.74
CA VAL A 653 -65.80 17.70 1.54
C VAL A 653 -66.32 18.91 0.75
N GLN A 654 -66.15 20.15 1.23
CA GLN A 654 -66.85 21.29 0.61
C GLN A 654 -65.93 22.35 -0.02
N LYS A 655 -65.50 22.10 -1.25
CA LYS A 655 -65.48 23.09 -2.34
C LYS A 655 -65.10 22.43 -3.67
N ILE A 656 -66.08 22.25 -4.54
CA ILE A 656 -66.10 22.73 -5.94
C ILE A 656 -67.58 22.69 -6.36
N VAL A 657 -68.20 23.87 -6.41
CA VAL A 657 -69.48 24.11 -7.08
C VAL A 657 -69.16 24.73 -8.43
N LEU A 658 -69.78 24.20 -9.50
CA LEU A 658 -70.28 24.87 -10.72
C LEU A 658 -70.42 23.75 -11.78
N THR A 659 -71.42 23.64 -12.65
CA THR A 659 -72.62 24.43 -13.01
C THR A 659 -73.52 23.51 -13.86
N LYS A 660 -74.67 24.03 -14.31
CA LYS A 660 -75.70 23.44 -15.19
C LYS A 660 -75.25 22.81 -16.54
N SER A 661 -73.99 22.42 -16.70
CA SER A 661 -73.46 21.58 -17.80
C SER A 661 -73.63 20.06 -17.53
N ALA A 662 -73.97 19.68 -16.30
CA ALA A 662 -73.94 18.29 -15.84
C ALA A 662 -74.94 17.32 -16.50
N LYS A 663 -76.03 17.80 -17.14
CA LYS A 663 -76.97 16.88 -17.82
C LYS A 663 -76.42 16.32 -19.14
N ALA A 664 -75.56 17.07 -19.85
CA ALA A 664 -74.82 16.54 -20.99
C ALA A 664 -73.66 15.63 -20.54
N SER A 665 -73.06 15.94 -19.38
CA SER A 665 -72.07 15.09 -18.74
C SER A 665 -72.66 13.75 -18.31
N VAL A 666 -73.89 13.65 -17.78
CA VAL A 666 -74.44 12.35 -17.33
C VAL A 666 -74.77 11.40 -18.49
N ALA A 667 -75.21 11.92 -19.65
CA ALA A 667 -75.34 11.10 -20.86
C ALA A 667 -73.96 10.67 -21.41
N MET A 668 -72.99 11.59 -21.44
CA MET A 668 -71.59 11.28 -21.76
C MET A 668 -70.91 10.42 -20.69
N MET A 669 -71.39 10.40 -19.45
CA MET A 669 -70.83 9.68 -18.30
C MET A 669 -71.49 8.32 -18.16
N ILE A 670 -72.72 8.08 -18.62
CA ILE A 670 -73.26 6.73 -18.80
C ILE A 670 -72.65 6.10 -20.05
N ILE A 671 -72.48 6.86 -21.14
CA ILE A 671 -71.69 6.39 -22.30
C ILE A 671 -70.23 6.19 -21.91
N SER A 672 -69.64 7.06 -21.07
CA SER A 672 -68.29 6.89 -20.53
C SER A 672 -68.22 5.85 -19.42
N LEU A 673 -69.26 5.56 -18.64
CA LEU A 673 -69.27 4.49 -17.64
C LEU A 673 -69.47 3.16 -18.32
N VAL A 674 -70.24 3.09 -19.41
CA VAL A 674 -70.35 1.89 -20.25
C VAL A 674 -69.06 1.72 -21.06
N LEU A 675 -68.43 2.78 -21.57
CA LEU A 675 -67.08 2.73 -22.15
C LEU A 675 -66.00 2.45 -21.09
N VAL A 676 -66.15 2.91 -19.84
CA VAL A 676 -65.22 2.67 -18.73
C VAL A 676 -65.44 1.27 -18.16
N LEU A 677 -66.67 0.75 -18.10
CA LEU A 677 -66.97 -0.65 -17.75
C LEU A 677 -66.57 -1.58 -18.89
N LEU A 678 -66.70 -1.20 -20.17
CA LEU A 678 -66.11 -1.91 -21.30
C LEU A 678 -64.58 -1.74 -21.36
N LEU A 679 -64.02 -0.62 -20.88
CA LEU A 679 -62.59 -0.41 -20.69
C LEU A 679 -62.11 -1.07 -19.41
N CYS A 680 -62.94 -1.41 -18.42
CA CYS A 680 -62.61 -2.05 -17.14
C CYS A 680 -62.81 -3.56 -17.21
N PHE A 681 -63.85 -4.06 -17.89
CA PHE A 681 -63.86 -5.42 -18.43
C PHE A 681 -62.77 -5.55 -19.47
N GLY A 682 -62.58 -4.55 -20.33
CA GLY A 682 -61.44 -4.42 -21.23
C GLY A 682 -60.11 -4.29 -20.50
N PHE A 683 -60.02 -3.68 -19.32
CA PHE A 683 -58.81 -3.48 -18.49
C PHE A 683 -58.53 -4.68 -17.60
N SER A 684 -59.57 -5.44 -17.23
CA SER A 684 -59.46 -6.66 -16.44
C SER A 684 -59.15 -7.85 -17.36
N TRP A 685 -59.68 -7.86 -18.59
CA TRP A 685 -59.19 -8.70 -19.68
C TRP A 685 -57.82 -8.24 -20.19
N LYS A 686 -57.54 -6.93 -20.26
CA LYS A 686 -56.21 -6.37 -20.58
C LYS A 686 -55.22 -6.48 -19.42
N ARG A 687 -55.61 -6.65 -18.16
CA ARG A 687 -54.72 -7.00 -17.02
C ARG A 687 -54.45 -8.49 -16.96
N ARG A 688 -55.43 -9.34 -17.32
CA ARG A 688 -55.18 -10.78 -17.57
C ARG A 688 -54.29 -10.97 -18.82
N ASP A 689 -54.44 -10.13 -19.85
CA ASP A 689 -53.60 -10.10 -21.05
C ASP A 689 -52.26 -9.35 -20.82
N GLU A 690 -52.16 -8.36 -19.90
CA GLU A 690 -50.91 -7.67 -19.51
C GLU A 690 -50.02 -8.55 -18.65
N LYS A 691 -50.58 -9.39 -17.77
CA LYS A 691 -49.84 -10.50 -17.15
C LYS A 691 -49.44 -11.60 -18.16
N GLN A 692 -50.02 -11.62 -19.36
CA GLN A 692 -49.57 -12.47 -20.48
C GLN A 692 -48.65 -11.75 -21.50
N LYS A 693 -48.48 -10.42 -21.38
CA LYS A 693 -47.64 -9.57 -22.26
C LYS A 693 -46.32 -9.14 -21.64
N SER A 694 -45.99 -9.54 -20.40
CA SER A 694 -44.70 -9.20 -19.81
C SER A 694 -43.56 -9.83 -20.61
N LEU A 695 -42.90 -9.00 -21.42
CA LEU A 695 -41.67 -9.35 -22.12
C LEU A 695 -40.51 -9.08 -21.17
N SER A 696 -39.72 -10.11 -20.89
CA SER A 696 -38.43 -9.96 -20.22
C SER A 696 -37.39 -9.59 -21.27
N VAL A 697 -36.82 -8.40 -21.17
CA VAL A 697 -35.84 -7.88 -22.14
C VAL A 697 -34.50 -7.71 -21.44
N SER A 698 -33.51 -8.46 -21.91
CA SER A 698 -32.11 -8.37 -21.46
C SER A 698 -31.51 -6.97 -21.71
N CYS A 699 -30.40 -6.65 -21.03
CA CYS A 699 -29.59 -5.49 -21.39
C CYS A 699 -29.06 -5.62 -22.83
N ILE A 700 -28.68 -4.50 -23.45
CA ILE A 700 -28.04 -4.54 -24.77
C ILE A 700 -26.66 -5.18 -24.60
N ILE A 701 -26.49 -6.35 -25.20
CA ILE A 701 -25.23 -7.09 -25.16
C ILE A 701 -24.35 -6.52 -26.27
N LEU A 702 -23.37 -5.72 -25.84
CA LEU A 702 -22.30 -5.24 -26.71
C LEU A 702 -21.28 -6.37 -26.93
N PRO A 703 -20.63 -6.43 -28.11
CA PRO A 703 -19.57 -7.40 -28.33
C PRO A 703 -18.41 -7.12 -27.37
N PRO A 704 -17.85 -8.14 -26.71
CA PRO A 704 -16.83 -7.96 -25.67
C PRO A 704 -15.51 -7.38 -26.20
N ARG A 705 -15.26 -7.46 -27.51
CA ARG A 705 -14.07 -6.94 -28.19
C ARG A 705 -14.45 -6.43 -29.58
N VAL A 706 -14.21 -5.15 -29.89
CA VAL A 706 -14.58 -4.54 -31.16
C VAL A 706 -13.40 -3.77 -31.75
N VAL A 707 -12.83 -4.32 -32.83
CA VAL A 707 -11.67 -3.75 -33.55
C VAL A 707 -12.18 -2.90 -34.70
N VAL A 708 -11.65 -1.67 -34.84
CA VAL A 708 -11.99 -0.75 -35.95
C VAL A 708 -11.84 -1.47 -37.29
N GLY A 709 -12.91 -1.49 -38.09
CA GLY A 709 -12.96 -2.19 -39.39
C GLY A 709 -13.41 -3.67 -39.36
N GLN A 710 -13.62 -4.29 -38.19
CA GLN A 710 -14.18 -5.65 -38.08
C GLN A 710 -15.66 -5.64 -37.67
N LYS A 711 -16.45 -6.55 -38.24
CA LYS A 711 -17.89 -6.66 -37.99
C LYS A 711 -18.18 -6.98 -36.51
N GLY A 712 -18.69 -6.00 -35.76
CA GLY A 712 -19.23 -6.18 -34.41
C GLY A 712 -20.71 -6.53 -34.45
N ARG A 713 -21.20 -7.38 -33.54
CA ARG A 713 -22.64 -7.71 -33.42
C ARG A 713 -23.18 -7.26 -32.07
N VAL A 714 -24.17 -6.37 -32.11
CA VAL A 714 -24.95 -5.98 -30.92
C VAL A 714 -26.20 -6.83 -30.87
N THR A 715 -26.51 -7.39 -29.70
CA THR A 715 -27.64 -8.32 -29.55
C THR A 715 -28.48 -7.98 -28.33
N ILE A 716 -29.78 -8.18 -28.44
CA ILE A 716 -30.72 -8.14 -27.33
C ILE A 716 -31.60 -9.38 -27.39
N SER A 717 -31.75 -10.05 -26.24
CA SER A 717 -32.65 -11.18 -26.06
C SER A 717 -33.96 -10.70 -25.42
N ILE A 718 -35.07 -11.14 -25.99
CA ILE A 718 -36.43 -10.83 -25.57
C ILE A 718 -37.15 -12.15 -25.32
N GLU A 719 -37.69 -12.36 -24.12
CA GLU A 719 -38.35 -13.59 -23.72
C GLU A 719 -39.78 -13.32 -23.24
N GLY A 720 -40.74 -14.13 -23.69
CA GLY A 720 -42.13 -14.04 -23.25
C GLY A 720 -43.08 -14.80 -24.18
N LYS A 721 -44.35 -14.96 -23.77
CA LYS A 721 -45.36 -15.75 -24.51
C LYS A 721 -45.66 -15.24 -25.93
N ARG A 722 -45.45 -13.94 -26.20
CA ARG A 722 -45.64 -13.27 -27.51
C ARG A 722 -44.37 -12.62 -28.06
N ALA A 723 -43.20 -13.09 -27.64
CA ALA A 723 -41.91 -12.55 -28.09
C ALA A 723 -41.68 -12.72 -29.61
N ASP A 724 -42.44 -13.58 -30.29
CA ASP A 724 -42.43 -13.75 -31.75
C ASP A 724 -43.24 -12.67 -32.50
N GLN A 725 -44.07 -11.88 -31.82
CA GLN A 725 -44.90 -10.81 -32.37
C GLN A 725 -44.34 -9.40 -32.08
N VAL A 726 -43.03 -9.27 -31.80
CA VAL A 726 -42.38 -7.97 -31.57
C VAL A 726 -41.44 -7.59 -32.70
N GLN A 727 -41.37 -6.28 -32.95
CA GLN A 727 -40.41 -5.63 -33.83
C GLN A 727 -39.48 -4.74 -32.99
N THR A 728 -38.24 -4.60 -33.45
CA THR A 728 -37.20 -3.83 -32.76
C THR A 728 -36.65 -2.75 -33.68
N ALA A 729 -36.57 -1.52 -33.20
CA ALA A 729 -35.90 -0.40 -33.85
C ALA A 729 -34.62 -0.05 -33.08
N TRP A 730 -33.51 0.11 -33.79
CA TRP A 730 -32.21 0.41 -33.19
C TRP A 730 -31.80 1.85 -33.50
N PHE A 731 -31.11 2.50 -32.57
CA PHE A 731 -30.67 3.89 -32.64
C PHE A 731 -29.21 4.01 -32.16
N LEU A 732 -28.46 4.94 -32.73
CA LEU A 732 -27.14 5.38 -32.29
C LEU A 732 -27.23 6.86 -31.89
N ASN A 733 -26.96 7.22 -30.64
CA ASN A 733 -27.08 8.60 -30.15
C ASN A 733 -28.41 9.27 -30.53
N ASN A 734 -29.52 8.52 -30.43
CA ASN A 734 -30.87 8.91 -30.84
C ASN A 734 -31.14 9.03 -32.36
N VAL A 735 -30.17 8.71 -33.22
CA VAL A 735 -30.35 8.63 -34.68
C VAL A 735 -30.74 7.20 -35.08
N PRO A 736 -31.82 6.97 -35.86
CA PRO A 736 -32.27 5.63 -36.22
C PRO A 736 -31.25 4.89 -37.12
N ILE A 737 -30.96 3.65 -36.76
CA ILE A 737 -30.10 2.75 -37.54
C ILE A 737 -30.95 2.06 -38.60
N ILE A 738 -30.72 2.41 -39.86
CA ILE A 738 -31.38 1.82 -41.02
C ILE A 738 -30.44 0.77 -41.63
N ASP A 739 -30.99 -0.38 -42.05
CA ASP A 739 -30.23 -1.42 -42.73
C ASP A 739 -29.78 -0.92 -44.11
N LYS A 740 -28.47 -0.64 -44.23
CA LYS A 740 -27.87 -0.16 -45.48
C LYS A 740 -27.46 -1.30 -46.41
N SER A 741 -27.72 -2.56 -46.06
CA SER A 741 -27.37 -3.71 -46.91
C SER A 741 -28.33 -3.94 -48.08
N HIS A 742 -29.44 -3.18 -48.16
CA HIS A 742 -30.48 -3.32 -49.19
C HIS A 742 -30.51 -2.21 -50.26
N THR A 743 -29.64 -1.19 -50.20
CA THR A 743 -29.55 -0.14 -51.25
C THR A 743 -28.67 -0.52 -52.44
N GLU A 744 -28.53 -1.82 -52.71
CA GLU A 744 -28.10 -2.32 -54.01
C GLU A 744 -29.13 -3.35 -54.49
N LYS A 745 -29.89 -2.97 -55.53
CA LYS A 745 -30.82 -3.77 -56.35
C LYS A 745 -32.30 -3.73 -55.95
N SER A 746 -32.97 -2.67 -56.39
CA SER A 746 -34.24 -2.80 -57.11
C SER A 746 -34.17 -2.06 -58.44
N ASN A 747 -33.80 -2.79 -59.50
CA ASN A 747 -34.48 -2.71 -60.79
C ASN A 747 -34.30 -4.07 -61.48
N GLY A 748 -35.43 -4.75 -61.77
CA GLY A 748 -35.51 -5.76 -62.82
C GLY A 748 -35.44 -7.24 -62.42
N SER A 749 -36.60 -7.80 -62.09
CA SER A 749 -37.19 -9.04 -62.68
C SER A 749 -36.41 -10.38 -62.72
N ARG A 750 -37.02 -11.35 -62.02
CA ARG A 750 -37.25 -12.80 -62.32
C ARG A 750 -36.09 -13.79 -62.59
N ASN A 751 -36.19 -14.87 -61.80
CA ASN A 751 -35.95 -16.30 -62.07
C ASN A 751 -34.57 -16.95 -61.79
N HIS A 752 -34.64 -17.98 -60.93
CA HIS A 752 -33.85 -19.23 -60.80
C HIS A 752 -32.30 -19.24 -60.65
N THR A 753 -31.85 -19.70 -59.47
CA THR A 753 -30.78 -20.69 -59.08
C THR A 753 -29.53 -20.96 -59.99
N PRO A 754 -28.43 -21.58 -59.49
CA PRO A 754 -27.31 -21.06 -58.67
C PRO A 754 -25.90 -21.35 -59.29
N ARG A 755 -24.83 -20.62 -58.91
CA ARG A 755 -23.38 -21.03 -58.85
C ARG A 755 -22.36 -19.99 -59.38
N THR A 756 -21.23 -19.95 -58.66
CA THR A 756 -19.83 -19.71 -59.07
C THR A 756 -19.33 -18.33 -59.59
N SER A 757 -18.40 -17.78 -58.79
CA SER A 757 -17.07 -17.21 -59.13
C SER A 757 -16.87 -15.89 -59.92
N ARG A 758 -16.02 -15.05 -59.29
CA ARG A 758 -14.95 -14.15 -59.80
C ARG A 758 -15.24 -12.71 -60.32
N VAL A 759 -14.78 -11.76 -59.49
CA VAL A 759 -13.78 -10.66 -59.71
C VAL A 759 -14.03 -9.51 -60.72
N SER A 760 -13.79 -8.28 -60.21
CA SER A 760 -13.39 -6.99 -60.87
C SER A 760 -14.48 -6.19 -61.63
N LEU A 761 -14.46 -4.85 -61.80
CA LEU A 761 -13.41 -3.80 -61.69
C LEU A 761 -14.10 -2.40 -61.53
N LEU A 762 -13.38 -1.47 -60.89
CA LEU A 762 -13.47 0.02 -60.75
C LEU A 762 -14.49 0.86 -61.57
N SER A 763 -14.99 1.97 -60.97
CA SER A 763 -14.78 3.34 -61.52
C SER A 763 -15.24 4.46 -60.57
N GLU A 764 -14.42 5.51 -60.54
CA GLU A 764 -14.52 6.81 -59.86
C GLU A 764 -15.62 7.72 -60.44
N LYS A 765 -16.22 8.56 -59.59
CA LYS A 765 -16.44 10.04 -59.71
C LYS A 765 -17.58 10.53 -58.79
N ALA A 766 -17.27 11.53 -57.96
CA ALA A 766 -18.08 12.23 -56.94
C ALA A 766 -19.23 13.10 -57.57
N PRO A 767 -20.11 13.84 -56.83
CA PRO A 767 -20.06 14.22 -55.41
C PRO A 767 -21.40 14.29 -54.59
N LEU A 768 -21.20 14.38 -53.26
CA LEU A 768 -21.94 15.06 -52.18
C LEU A 768 -23.46 15.25 -52.27
N LEU A 769 -24.18 14.60 -51.34
CA LEU A 769 -25.31 15.20 -50.61
C LEU A 769 -25.47 14.55 -49.22
N THR A 770 -25.81 15.41 -48.28
CA THR A 770 -25.88 15.27 -46.82
C THR A 770 -27.06 14.42 -46.34
N SER A 771 -26.81 13.39 -45.54
CA SER A 771 -27.76 12.90 -44.54
C SER A 771 -27.07 12.04 -43.48
N THR A 772 -27.34 12.40 -42.23
CA THR A 772 -26.65 12.09 -40.99
C THR A 772 -26.87 10.64 -40.52
N ALA A 773 -25.94 9.74 -40.86
CA ALA A 773 -25.48 8.63 -40.03
C ALA A 773 -24.32 7.91 -40.76
N LEU A 774 -23.07 8.26 -40.47
CA LEU A 774 -21.90 7.56 -41.00
C LEU A 774 -21.77 6.18 -40.32
N GLY A 775 -21.70 5.10 -41.09
CA GLY A 775 -21.51 3.73 -40.58
C GLY A 775 -22.28 2.65 -41.36
N TYR A 776 -21.67 1.46 -41.49
CA TYR A 776 -22.29 0.25 -42.06
C TYR A 776 -23.10 -0.47 -40.97
N TYR A 777 -24.37 -0.78 -41.24
CA TYR A 777 -25.25 -1.54 -40.35
C TYR A 777 -26.09 -2.55 -41.14
N LYS A 778 -26.15 -3.80 -40.66
CA LYS A 778 -26.95 -4.90 -41.21
C LYS A 778 -27.78 -5.52 -40.11
N LEU A 779 -29.11 -5.46 -40.21
CA LEU A 779 -29.99 -6.04 -39.20
C LEU A 779 -30.15 -7.55 -39.44
N HIS A 780 -30.01 -8.34 -38.39
CA HIS A 780 -30.26 -9.78 -38.43
C HIS A 780 -31.57 -10.08 -37.70
N ARG A 781 -32.61 -10.43 -38.45
CA ARG A 781 -33.85 -11.00 -37.89
C ARG A 781 -33.75 -12.52 -37.98
N ARG A 782 -33.58 -13.23 -36.86
CA ARG A 782 -33.67 -14.70 -36.84
C ARG A 782 -35.08 -15.16 -36.48
N ARG A 783 -35.56 -16.23 -37.14
CA ARG A 783 -36.80 -16.92 -36.78
C ARG A 783 -36.69 -17.54 -35.37
N PRO A 784 -37.80 -17.66 -34.61
CA PRO A 784 -37.77 -18.10 -33.21
C PRO A 784 -37.18 -19.50 -33.06
N LEU A 785 -36.24 -19.67 -32.11
CA LEU A 785 -35.75 -20.99 -31.69
C LEU A 785 -36.84 -21.65 -30.85
N HIS A 786 -37.26 -22.88 -31.21
CA HIS A 786 -38.21 -23.66 -30.42
C HIS A 786 -37.59 -24.02 -29.07
N SER A 787 -38.11 -23.40 -28.01
CA SER A 787 -37.87 -23.80 -26.62
C SER A 787 -38.97 -24.78 -26.23
N THR A 788 -38.61 -25.85 -25.52
CA THR A 788 -39.51 -26.93 -25.05
C THR A 788 -40.43 -26.50 -23.90
N GLY A 789 -40.59 -25.20 -23.63
CA GLY A 789 -41.44 -24.63 -22.58
C GLY A 789 -42.43 -23.56 -23.06
N PRO A 790 -43.32 -23.05 -22.18
CA PRO A 790 -44.41 -22.13 -22.55
C PRO A 790 -43.97 -20.70 -22.91
N ASN A 791 -42.69 -20.34 -22.74
CA ASN A 791 -42.14 -19.03 -23.09
C ASN A 791 -41.30 -19.11 -24.37
N LYS A 792 -41.50 -18.15 -25.28
CA LYS A 792 -40.73 -18.02 -26.53
C LYS A 792 -39.61 -17.00 -26.37
N GLN A 793 -38.48 -17.23 -27.03
CA GLN A 793 -37.32 -16.32 -27.03
C GLN A 793 -37.06 -15.79 -28.45
N LEU A 794 -36.94 -14.47 -28.57
CA LEU A 794 -36.56 -13.75 -29.79
C LEU A 794 -35.23 -13.03 -29.56
N LEU A 795 -34.29 -13.22 -30.47
CA LEU A 795 -33.01 -12.50 -30.51
C LEU A 795 -33.05 -11.48 -31.64
N SER A 796 -32.99 -10.20 -31.29
CA SER A 796 -32.75 -9.11 -32.25
C SER A 796 -31.28 -8.71 -32.19
N SER A 797 -30.63 -8.64 -33.35
CA SER A 797 -29.24 -8.22 -33.42
C SER A 797 -28.99 -7.44 -34.70
N PHE A 798 -28.01 -6.55 -34.67
CA PHE A 798 -27.48 -5.97 -35.89
C PHE A 798 -25.96 -6.08 -35.87
N THR A 799 -25.39 -6.18 -37.06
CA THR A 799 -23.95 -6.13 -37.25
C THR A 799 -23.58 -4.78 -37.81
N PHE A 800 -22.55 -4.17 -37.23
CA PHE A 800 -22.00 -2.92 -37.72
C PHE A 800 -20.50 -3.01 -37.85
N ILE A 801 -19.92 -2.12 -38.66
CA ILE A 801 -18.48 -1.95 -38.73
C ILE A 801 -18.13 -0.70 -37.91
N PRO A 802 -17.39 -0.86 -36.80
CA PRO A 802 -17.03 0.23 -35.90
C PRO A 802 -16.06 1.18 -36.61
N GLU A 803 -16.39 2.46 -36.56
CA GLU A 803 -15.59 3.57 -37.08
C GLU A 803 -15.34 4.56 -35.95
N LEU A 804 -14.08 4.96 -35.75
CA LEU A 804 -13.64 5.78 -34.61
C LEU A 804 -14.36 7.14 -34.54
N SER A 805 -14.60 7.78 -35.68
CA SER A 805 -15.25 9.10 -35.78
C SER A 805 -16.72 9.09 -35.37
N VAL A 806 -17.40 7.95 -35.50
CA VAL A 806 -18.86 7.84 -35.31
C VAL A 806 -19.21 7.10 -34.02
N HIS A 807 -18.45 6.06 -33.69
CA HIS A 807 -18.84 5.10 -32.66
C HIS A 807 -18.12 5.32 -31.33
N LYS A 808 -17.02 6.07 -31.29
CA LYS A 808 -16.27 6.31 -30.04
C LYS A 808 -17.12 7.13 -29.07
N GLY A 809 -17.48 6.52 -27.93
CA GLY A 809 -18.32 7.14 -26.91
C GLY A 809 -19.81 7.17 -27.25
N ALA A 810 -20.22 6.56 -28.36
CA ALA A 810 -21.61 6.55 -28.81
C ALA A 810 -22.46 5.54 -28.02
N VAL A 811 -23.75 5.79 -27.90
CA VAL A 811 -24.68 4.96 -27.12
C VAL A 811 -25.70 4.32 -28.06
N PHE A 812 -25.86 2.99 -27.95
CA PHE A 812 -26.86 2.26 -28.70
C PHE A 812 -28.16 2.19 -27.90
N LYS A 813 -29.28 2.44 -28.57
CA LYS A 813 -30.61 2.37 -27.98
C LYS A 813 -31.49 1.44 -28.82
N CYS A 814 -32.22 0.55 -28.17
CA CYS A 814 -33.15 -0.39 -28.80
C CYS A 814 -34.55 -0.13 -28.26
N GLN A 815 -35.48 0.18 -29.16
CA GLN A 815 -36.90 0.29 -28.87
C GLN A 815 -37.63 -0.94 -29.38
N ILE A 816 -38.47 -1.53 -28.55
CA ILE A 816 -39.22 -2.75 -28.84
C ILE A 816 -40.69 -2.39 -28.90
N SER A 817 -41.37 -2.72 -30.01
CA SER A 817 -42.82 -2.55 -30.17
C SER A 817 -43.44 -3.85 -30.68
N TYR A 818 -44.75 -4.04 -30.59
CA TYR A 818 -45.40 -5.20 -31.21
C TYR A 818 -45.54 -4.97 -32.73
N THR A 819 -45.39 -6.02 -33.54
CA THR A 819 -45.49 -5.94 -35.01
C THR A 819 -46.85 -5.34 -35.41
N GLY A 820 -46.82 -4.26 -36.20
CA GLY A 820 -48.02 -3.54 -36.67
C GLY A 820 -48.58 -2.50 -35.68
N LYS A 821 -47.84 -2.15 -34.61
CA LYS A 821 -48.20 -1.08 -33.67
C LYS A 821 -47.01 -0.14 -33.42
N ASP A 822 -47.26 1.17 -33.44
CA ASP A 822 -46.21 2.19 -33.23
C ASP A 822 -45.88 2.45 -31.75
N LYS A 823 -46.63 1.85 -30.82
CA LYS A 823 -46.42 2.05 -29.39
C LYS A 823 -45.20 1.26 -28.90
N ILE A 824 -44.17 1.96 -28.43
CA ILE A 824 -42.98 1.39 -27.80
C ILE A 824 -43.40 0.70 -26.49
N VAL A 825 -43.09 -0.60 -26.39
CA VAL A 825 -43.42 -1.47 -25.26
C VAL A 825 -42.32 -1.43 -24.21
N MET A 826 -41.06 -1.40 -24.65
CA MET A 826 -39.90 -1.32 -23.76
C MET A 826 -38.70 -0.71 -24.50
N GLU A 827 -37.85 0.01 -23.77
CA GLU A 827 -36.64 0.63 -24.29
C GLU A 827 -35.41 0.19 -23.47
N ARG A 828 -34.31 -0.08 -24.16
CA ARG A 828 -33.01 -0.37 -23.54
C ARG A 828 -31.94 0.51 -24.16
N VAL A 829 -31.02 0.97 -23.32
CA VAL A 829 -29.90 1.83 -23.69
C VAL A 829 -28.62 1.12 -23.24
N SER A 830 -27.61 1.08 -24.11
CA SER A 830 -26.31 0.47 -23.82
C SER A 830 -25.44 1.41 -22.99
N GLU A 831 -24.38 0.87 -22.40
CA GLU A 831 -23.28 1.70 -21.92
C GLU A 831 -22.59 2.43 -23.10
N LYS A 832 -21.80 3.48 -22.81
CA LYS A 832 -21.04 4.22 -23.83
C LYS A 832 -20.09 3.26 -24.54
N PHE A 833 -20.21 3.21 -25.87
CA PHE A 833 -19.45 2.31 -26.71
C PHE A 833 -17.97 2.75 -26.78
N THR A 834 -17.10 1.99 -26.13
CA THR A 834 -15.66 2.19 -26.19
C THR A 834 -15.09 1.54 -27.44
N VAL A 835 -14.81 2.35 -28.46
CA VAL A 835 -14.01 1.91 -29.61
C VAL A 835 -12.56 1.87 -29.15
N LEU A 836 -11.97 0.69 -29.24
CA LEU A 836 -10.59 0.49 -28.89
C LEU A 836 -9.71 1.13 -29.96
N CYS A 837 -8.87 2.10 -29.59
CA CYS A 837 -7.78 2.55 -30.47
C CYS A 837 -6.98 1.32 -30.90
N VAL A 838 -6.65 1.17 -32.18
CA VAL A 838 -6.08 -0.09 -32.70
C VAL A 838 -4.59 0.10 -32.97
N VAL A 839 -3.75 -0.73 -32.37
CA VAL A 839 -2.31 -0.82 -32.65
C VAL A 839 -2.05 -1.92 -33.67
N ILE A 840 -1.24 -1.62 -34.70
CA ILE A 840 -0.83 -2.56 -35.73
C ILE A 840 0.53 -3.15 -35.32
N MET A 841 0.59 -4.46 -35.16
CA MET A 841 1.84 -5.18 -34.94
C MET A 841 2.29 -5.84 -36.23
N THR A 842 3.58 -5.73 -36.56
CA THR A 842 4.19 -6.30 -37.77
C THR A 842 5.29 -7.28 -37.39
N ILE A 843 5.36 -8.42 -38.07
CA ILE A 843 6.51 -9.34 -38.03
C ILE A 843 7.05 -9.53 -39.44
N GLU A 844 8.36 -9.67 -39.55
CA GLU A 844 9.09 -9.99 -40.78
C GLU A 844 9.86 -11.29 -40.59
N ALA A 845 9.70 -12.22 -41.53
CA ALA A 845 10.55 -13.39 -41.69
C ALA A 845 11.34 -13.20 -42.97
N SER A 846 12.66 -13.30 -42.89
CA SER A 846 13.57 -13.21 -44.04
C SER A 846 14.41 -14.47 -44.16
N HIS A 847 15.05 -14.68 -45.31
CA HIS A 847 15.95 -15.80 -45.57
C HIS A 847 15.31 -17.19 -45.41
N PHE A 848 14.11 -17.43 -45.96
CA PHE A 848 13.50 -18.77 -45.96
C PHE A 848 13.30 -19.32 -47.37
N HIS A 849 13.33 -20.66 -47.50
CA HIS A 849 13.07 -21.38 -48.75
C HIS A 849 12.50 -22.78 -48.41
N PRO A 850 11.42 -23.26 -49.05
CA PRO A 850 10.66 -22.65 -50.17
C PRO A 850 9.75 -21.48 -49.74
N ASP A 851 9.09 -20.82 -50.70
CA ASP A 851 8.30 -19.58 -50.56
C ASP A 851 7.06 -19.66 -49.66
N VAL A 852 6.63 -20.87 -49.28
CA VAL A 852 5.44 -21.09 -48.45
C VAL A 852 5.78 -20.98 -46.95
N ILE A 853 5.32 -19.90 -46.32
CA ILE A 853 5.43 -19.64 -44.87
C ILE A 853 4.08 -19.25 -44.27
N THR A 854 3.77 -19.71 -43.05
CA THR A 854 2.48 -19.42 -42.39
C THR A 854 2.68 -18.72 -41.05
N PHE A 855 1.99 -17.60 -40.84
CA PHE A 855 1.99 -16.86 -39.57
C PHE A 855 0.66 -17.04 -38.84
N ARG A 856 0.69 -17.41 -37.56
CA ARG A 856 -0.49 -17.49 -36.68
C ARG A 856 -0.32 -16.56 -35.48
N TRP A 857 -1.24 -15.63 -35.28
CA TRP A 857 -1.19 -14.65 -34.19
C TRP A 857 -2.13 -15.04 -33.06
N PHE A 858 -1.75 -14.78 -31.80
CA PHE A 858 -2.50 -15.19 -30.62
C PHE A 858 -2.47 -14.10 -29.54
N CYS A 859 -3.54 -14.02 -28.75
CA CYS A 859 -3.61 -13.26 -27.51
C CYS A 859 -4.17 -14.13 -26.36
N GLU A 860 -3.91 -13.76 -25.10
CA GLU A 860 -4.59 -14.38 -23.93
C GLU A 860 -6.13 -14.16 -24.07
N GLY A 861 -6.80 -15.15 -24.65
CA GLY A 861 -8.23 -15.11 -25.02
C GLY A 861 -8.57 -15.61 -26.44
N GLY A 862 -7.60 -15.97 -27.29
CA GLY A 862 -7.85 -16.64 -28.59
C GLY A 862 -6.87 -16.28 -29.72
N GLU A 863 -7.02 -16.95 -30.86
CA GLU A 863 -6.27 -16.67 -32.10
C GLU A 863 -6.75 -15.35 -32.74
N LEU A 864 -5.81 -14.52 -33.18
CA LEU A 864 -6.06 -13.22 -33.84
C LEU A 864 -6.02 -13.40 -35.35
N CYS A 865 -6.94 -12.75 -36.07
CA CYS A 865 -6.91 -12.76 -37.53
C CYS A 865 -5.82 -11.82 -38.07
N PRO A 866 -4.92 -12.28 -38.96
CA PRO A 866 -3.96 -11.42 -39.63
C PRO A 866 -4.69 -10.40 -40.54
N VAL A 867 -4.13 -9.20 -40.64
CA VAL A 867 -4.62 -8.14 -41.52
C VAL A 867 -4.15 -8.45 -42.95
N ALA A 868 -5.05 -8.37 -43.93
CA ALA A 868 -4.69 -8.56 -45.33
C ALA A 868 -3.65 -7.50 -45.75
N TYR A 869 -2.46 -7.96 -46.11
CA TYR A 869 -1.40 -7.12 -46.67
C TYR A 869 -1.80 -6.78 -48.12
N PRO A 870 -1.65 -5.52 -48.59
CA PRO A 870 -1.97 -5.16 -49.97
C PRO A 870 -1.24 -6.10 -50.95
N SER A 871 -1.98 -6.72 -51.88
CA SER A 871 -1.47 -7.77 -52.78
C SER A 871 -0.26 -7.37 -53.63
N ALA A 872 0.06 -6.07 -53.72
CA ALA A 872 1.24 -5.53 -54.39
C ALA A 872 2.58 -5.87 -53.70
N LEU A 873 2.56 -6.23 -52.41
CA LEU A 873 3.75 -6.64 -51.63
C LEU A 873 3.70 -8.12 -51.21
N ALA A 874 2.68 -8.87 -51.63
CA ALA A 874 2.40 -10.23 -51.15
C ALA A 874 3.01 -11.35 -52.02
N ALA A 875 3.64 -11.02 -53.16
CA ALA A 875 4.40 -11.98 -53.95
C ALA A 875 5.87 -11.92 -53.52
N PRO A 876 6.39 -12.91 -52.77
CA PRO A 876 7.77 -12.89 -52.32
C PRO A 876 8.67 -13.11 -53.55
N ARG A 877 9.50 -12.12 -53.91
CA ARG A 877 10.55 -12.30 -54.90
C ARG A 877 11.79 -12.85 -54.19
N PRO A 878 12.44 -13.89 -54.73
CA PRO A 878 13.68 -14.36 -54.14
C PRO A 878 14.75 -13.28 -54.28
N ASP A 879 15.60 -13.16 -53.26
CA ASP A 879 16.82 -12.37 -53.36
C ASP A 879 17.81 -12.99 -54.35
N THR A 880 18.96 -12.34 -54.56
CA THR A 880 20.02 -12.83 -55.46
C THR A 880 20.57 -14.21 -55.08
N GLN A 881 20.26 -14.71 -53.88
CA GLN A 881 20.68 -16.00 -53.35
C GLN A 881 19.56 -17.05 -53.34
N GLY A 882 18.34 -16.71 -53.80
CA GLY A 882 17.22 -17.64 -53.91
C GLY A 882 16.33 -17.74 -52.67
N PHE A 883 16.51 -16.86 -51.68
CA PHE A 883 15.73 -16.86 -50.44
C PHE A 883 14.60 -15.83 -50.45
N PHE A 884 13.54 -16.13 -49.72
CA PHE A 884 12.33 -15.32 -49.66
C PHE A 884 12.23 -14.54 -48.34
N SER A 885 11.54 -13.41 -48.40
CA SER A 885 11.14 -12.62 -47.23
C SER A 885 9.64 -12.33 -47.26
N ALA A 886 8.98 -12.40 -46.11
CA ALA A 886 7.55 -12.21 -45.95
C ALA A 886 7.24 -11.47 -44.65
N ARG A 887 6.25 -10.57 -44.73
CA ARG A 887 5.76 -9.81 -43.57
C ARG A 887 4.32 -10.20 -43.24
N SER A 888 3.97 -10.18 -41.97
CA SER A 888 2.61 -10.39 -41.48
C SER A 888 2.24 -9.33 -40.45
N GLN A 889 0.98 -8.89 -40.45
CA GLN A 889 0.47 -7.88 -39.54
C GLN A 889 -0.77 -8.35 -38.79
N CYS A 890 -0.93 -7.92 -37.54
CA CYS A 890 -2.18 -8.07 -36.78
C CYS A 890 -2.59 -6.74 -36.12
N LYS A 891 -3.89 -6.59 -35.85
CA LYS A 891 -4.49 -5.41 -35.24
C LYS A 891 -5.00 -5.74 -33.83
N LEU A 892 -4.58 -4.98 -32.83
CA LEU A 892 -4.92 -5.18 -31.42
C LEU A 892 -5.48 -3.91 -30.76
N PRO A 893 -6.45 -4.04 -29.85
CA PRO A 893 -7.01 -2.90 -29.13
C PRO A 893 -6.11 -2.34 -27.99
N MET A 894 -5.95 -1.02 -27.92
CA MET A 894 -5.07 -0.27 -26.99
C MET A 894 -5.41 -0.49 -25.51
N SER A 895 -6.66 -0.82 -25.15
CA SER A 895 -7.02 -1.09 -23.75
C SER A 895 -6.42 -2.40 -23.20
N GLU A 896 -6.23 -3.40 -24.06
CA GLU A 896 -5.52 -4.64 -23.73
C GLU A 896 -4.00 -4.37 -23.58
N LEU A 897 -3.49 -3.34 -24.27
CA LEU A 897 -2.10 -2.90 -24.25
C LEU A 897 -1.73 -2.15 -22.95
N GLU A 898 -2.60 -1.26 -22.46
CA GLU A 898 -2.36 -0.39 -21.29
C GLU A 898 -2.51 -1.11 -19.94
N ARG A 899 -3.36 -2.15 -19.84
CA ARG A 899 -3.53 -2.93 -18.60
C ARG A 899 -2.31 -3.78 -18.23
N GLY A 900 -1.35 -3.95 -19.14
CA GLY A 900 -0.11 -4.64 -18.85
C GLY A 900 -0.29 -6.08 -18.34
N GLN A 901 -1.35 -6.78 -18.70
CA GLN A 901 -1.56 -8.17 -18.28
C GLN A 901 -1.62 -9.12 -19.48
N THR A 902 -2.09 -8.64 -20.64
CA THR A 902 -2.33 -9.48 -21.82
C THR A 902 -1.04 -9.78 -22.59
N ALA A 903 -0.72 -11.07 -22.75
CA ALA A 903 0.33 -11.51 -23.65
C ALA A 903 -0.15 -11.67 -25.10
N VAL A 904 0.67 -11.24 -26.06
CA VAL A 904 0.46 -11.46 -27.49
C VAL A 904 1.63 -12.24 -28.06
N TRP A 905 1.38 -13.26 -28.88
CA TRP A 905 2.45 -14.00 -29.55
C TRP A 905 2.10 -14.38 -30.98
N VAL A 906 3.13 -14.65 -31.77
CA VAL A 906 3.01 -15.13 -33.15
C VAL A 906 3.82 -16.39 -33.33
N THR A 907 3.23 -17.38 -33.99
CA THR A 907 3.85 -18.66 -34.32
C THR A 907 4.02 -18.78 -35.83
N VAL A 908 5.27 -18.93 -36.26
CA VAL A 908 5.68 -19.05 -37.66
C VAL A 908 5.93 -20.52 -37.99
N HIS A 909 5.23 -21.02 -39.01
CA HIS A 909 5.36 -22.38 -39.52
C HIS A 909 6.00 -22.34 -40.91
N HIS A 910 7.00 -23.19 -41.10
CA HIS A 910 7.70 -23.35 -42.37
C HIS A 910 8.19 -24.79 -42.48
N VAL A 911 8.20 -25.36 -43.70
CA VAL A 911 8.53 -26.78 -43.92
C VAL A 911 9.97 -27.15 -43.54
N SER A 912 10.90 -26.18 -43.61
CA SER A 912 12.30 -26.36 -43.24
C SER A 912 12.52 -26.28 -41.72
N LEU A 913 11.49 -25.93 -40.95
CA LEU A 913 11.54 -25.90 -39.48
C LEU A 913 11.04 -27.22 -38.90
N LYS A 914 11.87 -27.90 -38.10
CA LYS A 914 11.46 -29.09 -37.33
C LYS A 914 10.33 -28.80 -36.32
N GLN A 915 10.26 -27.57 -35.82
CA GLN A 915 9.20 -27.08 -34.93
C GLN A 915 8.85 -25.62 -35.24
N PRO A 916 7.58 -25.19 -35.05
CA PRO A 916 7.18 -23.81 -35.28
C PRO A 916 7.87 -22.82 -34.34
N ILE A 917 8.30 -21.67 -34.86
CA ILE A 917 8.97 -20.62 -34.06
C ILE A 917 7.90 -19.72 -33.45
N THR A 918 7.91 -19.54 -32.12
CA THR A 918 6.97 -18.64 -31.43
C THR A 918 7.68 -17.42 -30.82
N ARG A 919 7.13 -16.22 -31.03
CA ARG A 919 7.61 -14.95 -30.45
C ARG A 919 6.51 -14.29 -29.64
N LYS A 920 6.77 -13.95 -28.36
CA LYS A 920 5.78 -13.44 -27.39
C LYS A 920 6.19 -12.07 -26.85
N THR A 921 5.23 -11.15 -26.71
CA THR A 921 5.39 -9.81 -26.12
C THR A 921 4.29 -9.50 -25.09
N ARG A 922 4.55 -8.60 -24.13
CA ARG A 922 3.67 -8.23 -22.99
C ARG A 922 3.82 -6.76 -22.62
N GLY A 923 2.70 -6.01 -22.53
CA GLY A 923 2.66 -4.59 -22.11
C GLY A 923 3.23 -3.67 -23.18
N PHE A 924 2.53 -2.58 -23.53
CA PHE A 924 2.85 -1.90 -24.78
C PHE A 924 2.97 -0.39 -24.68
N ILE A 925 4.03 0.06 -25.34
CA ILE A 925 4.48 1.37 -25.80
C ILE A 925 4.12 2.61 -24.94
N LYS A 926 5.11 3.22 -24.28
CA LYS A 926 5.00 4.54 -23.63
C LYS A 926 5.81 5.61 -24.37
N MET A 927 5.29 6.83 -24.41
CA MET A 927 5.96 8.00 -25.01
C MET A 927 7.12 8.52 -24.16
N PRO A 928 8.28 8.86 -24.78
CA PRO A 928 9.38 9.49 -24.08
C PRO A 928 9.03 10.91 -23.64
N VAL A 929 9.42 11.25 -22.42
CA VAL A 929 9.45 12.62 -21.90
C VAL A 929 10.90 13.08 -21.92
N VAL A 930 11.20 14.11 -22.71
CA VAL A 930 12.54 14.68 -22.89
C VAL A 930 12.67 15.94 -22.04
N SER A 931 13.70 16.02 -21.19
CA SER A 931 14.02 17.22 -20.42
C SER A 931 14.64 18.31 -21.29
N GLU A 932 14.65 19.55 -20.80
CA GLU A 932 15.52 20.60 -21.34
C GLU A 932 16.99 20.14 -21.39
N ILE A 933 17.76 20.73 -22.32
CA ILE A 933 19.18 20.44 -22.46
C ILE A 933 19.93 21.10 -21.30
N SER A 934 20.52 20.26 -20.46
CA SER A 934 21.41 20.68 -19.38
C SER A 934 22.84 20.84 -19.91
N CYS A 935 23.56 21.83 -19.39
CA CYS A 935 24.95 22.10 -19.76
C CYS A 935 25.84 22.01 -18.52
N ALA A 936 26.98 21.32 -18.64
CA ALA A 936 27.97 21.21 -17.57
C ALA A 936 29.37 21.58 -18.10
N LEU A 937 30.10 22.39 -17.35
CA LEU A 937 31.51 22.72 -17.60
C LEU A 937 32.38 21.64 -16.97
N ASN A 938 33.23 20.98 -17.77
CA ASN A 938 34.17 19.99 -17.25
C ASN A 938 35.42 20.71 -16.66
N PRO A 939 35.67 20.63 -15.34
CA PRO A 939 36.73 21.42 -14.69
C PRO A 939 38.15 21.06 -15.10
N GLN A 940 38.37 19.86 -15.67
CA GLN A 940 39.72 19.36 -15.95
C GLN A 940 40.17 19.48 -17.42
N GLN A 941 39.25 19.75 -18.37
CA GLN A 941 39.57 19.74 -19.81
C GLN A 941 38.97 20.89 -20.63
N GLY A 942 38.25 21.84 -20.02
CA GLY A 942 37.77 23.04 -20.74
C GLY A 942 36.72 22.78 -21.83
N GLY A 943 36.19 21.56 -21.93
CA GLY A 943 35.12 21.18 -22.86
C GLY A 943 33.72 21.41 -22.29
N LEU A 944 32.78 21.76 -23.16
CA LEU A 944 31.36 21.89 -22.87
C LEU A 944 30.67 20.52 -23.02
N THR A 945 29.87 20.10 -22.03
CA THR A 945 29.03 18.90 -22.14
C THR A 945 27.56 19.28 -22.11
N LEU A 946 26.82 18.89 -23.15
CA LEU A 946 25.37 19.03 -23.23
C LEU A 946 24.69 17.69 -22.95
N ALA A 947 23.59 17.68 -22.21
CA ALA A 947 22.86 16.46 -21.90
C ALA A 947 21.34 16.65 -21.84
N CYS A 948 20.57 15.76 -22.49
CA CYS A 948 19.11 15.69 -22.41
C CYS A 948 18.70 14.37 -21.74
N ARG A 949 17.84 14.45 -20.70
CA ARG A 949 17.32 13.28 -19.97
C ARG A 949 15.99 12.85 -20.56
N ILE A 950 15.90 11.61 -21.00
CA ILE A 950 14.72 11.02 -21.62
C ILE A 950 14.14 9.98 -20.68
N THR A 951 12.86 10.07 -20.34
CA THR A 951 12.25 9.24 -19.29
C THR A 951 10.87 8.72 -19.70
N GLY A 952 10.45 7.62 -19.06
CA GLY A 952 9.08 7.14 -19.16
C GLY A 952 8.71 6.41 -20.45
N PHE A 953 9.67 6.09 -21.32
CA PHE A 953 9.40 5.44 -22.61
C PHE A 953 9.47 3.91 -22.54
N TYR A 954 8.83 3.25 -23.50
CA TYR A 954 8.87 1.81 -23.75
C TYR A 954 8.41 1.61 -25.19
N PRO A 955 8.92 0.69 -26.02
CA PRO A 955 10.04 -0.25 -25.79
C PRO A 955 11.38 0.48 -25.55
N PRO A 956 12.48 -0.23 -25.20
CA PRO A 956 13.77 0.40 -24.96
C PRO A 956 14.37 1.09 -26.20
N ASP A 957 13.96 0.73 -27.42
CA ASP A 957 14.56 1.24 -28.65
C ASP A 957 14.25 2.73 -28.87
N ILE A 958 15.23 3.60 -28.62
CA ILE A 958 15.14 5.06 -28.77
C ILE A 958 16.33 5.58 -29.57
N ALA A 959 16.08 6.46 -30.53
CA ALA A 959 17.11 7.10 -31.35
C ALA A 959 17.22 8.57 -30.97
N VAL A 960 18.45 9.08 -30.84
CA VAL A 960 18.71 10.48 -30.52
C VAL A 960 19.75 11.03 -31.48
N LYS A 961 19.45 12.20 -32.05
CA LYS A 961 20.33 12.93 -32.95
C LYS A 961 20.61 14.31 -32.36
N TRP A 962 21.86 14.76 -32.48
CA TRP A 962 22.26 16.12 -32.15
C TRP A 962 22.45 16.89 -33.45
N ILE A 963 21.84 18.06 -33.55
CA ILE A 963 21.77 18.84 -34.78
C ILE A 963 22.27 20.25 -34.50
N LYS A 964 23.20 20.73 -35.33
CA LYS A 964 23.60 22.14 -35.36
C LYS A 964 22.73 22.84 -36.40
N GLN A 965 21.88 23.76 -35.94
CA GLN A 965 20.96 24.50 -36.79
C GLN A 965 21.43 25.96 -36.91
N THR A 966 21.65 26.40 -38.15
CA THR A 966 21.94 27.80 -38.51
C THR A 966 20.79 28.34 -39.37
N ILE A 967 20.78 29.65 -39.68
CA ILE A 967 19.69 30.30 -40.44
C ILE A 967 19.50 29.68 -41.85
N SER A 968 20.53 29.07 -42.42
CA SER A 968 20.54 28.55 -43.79
C SER A 968 20.75 27.03 -43.92
N GLU A 969 21.26 26.35 -42.88
CA GLU A 969 21.60 24.91 -42.95
C GLU A 969 21.33 24.16 -41.62
N GLU A 970 20.84 22.92 -41.74
CA GLU A 970 20.62 21.98 -40.64
C GLU A 970 21.58 20.79 -40.81
N VAL A 971 22.57 20.67 -39.92
CA VAL A 971 23.64 19.65 -40.03
C VAL A 971 23.61 18.73 -38.81
N GLU A 972 23.48 17.42 -39.03
CA GLU A 972 23.58 16.41 -37.97
C GLU A 972 25.04 16.24 -37.53
N VAL A 973 25.29 16.31 -36.22
CA VAL A 973 26.62 16.15 -35.63
C VAL A 973 27.03 14.69 -35.70
N LYS A 974 27.99 14.36 -36.58
CA LYS A 974 28.48 12.98 -36.76
C LYS A 974 29.43 12.58 -35.62
N LYS A 975 29.51 11.26 -35.35
CA LYS A 975 30.40 10.66 -34.32
C LYS A 975 31.88 11.02 -34.47
N GLU A 976 32.32 11.44 -35.64
CA GLU A 976 33.71 11.84 -35.93
C GLU A 976 33.99 13.31 -35.52
N GLU A 977 32.97 14.14 -35.31
CA GLU A 977 33.08 15.57 -34.96
C GLU A 977 32.77 15.86 -33.48
N GLY A 978 32.31 14.87 -32.71
CA GLY A 978 32.02 14.97 -31.28
C GLY A 978 31.63 13.62 -30.68
N LEU A 979 31.93 13.43 -29.39
CA LEU A 979 31.58 12.21 -28.68
C LEU A 979 30.08 12.25 -28.32
N VAL A 980 29.25 11.72 -29.21
CA VAL A 980 27.81 11.52 -29.01
C VAL A 980 27.58 10.20 -28.29
N GLU A 981 27.15 10.27 -27.03
CA GLU A 981 26.85 9.10 -26.20
C GLU A 981 25.40 9.09 -25.76
N ILE A 982 24.74 7.94 -25.87
CA ILE A 982 23.42 7.71 -25.26
C ILE A 982 23.62 6.74 -24.10
N TRP A 983 23.37 7.24 -22.88
CA TRP A 983 23.43 6.51 -21.63
C TRP A 983 22.06 5.93 -21.28
N GLY A 984 21.79 4.72 -21.70
CA GLY A 984 20.51 4.02 -21.47
C GLY A 984 20.05 3.30 -22.72
N PRO A 985 19.01 2.44 -22.64
CA PRO A 985 17.81 2.59 -21.79
C PRO A 985 17.89 1.82 -20.47
N ILE A 986 17.82 2.52 -19.34
CA ILE A 986 17.81 1.98 -17.98
C ILE A 986 16.35 1.79 -17.52
N HIS A 987 15.97 0.58 -17.12
CA HIS A 987 14.63 0.29 -16.60
C HIS A 987 14.38 1.02 -15.26
N THR A 988 13.27 1.76 -15.13
CA THR A 988 13.00 2.64 -13.98
C THR A 988 11.79 2.22 -13.14
N HIS A 989 10.64 2.02 -13.80
CA HIS A 989 9.38 1.51 -13.24
C HIS A 989 9.01 0.22 -13.96
N PRO A 990 8.12 -0.65 -13.43
CA PRO A 990 7.71 -1.88 -14.12
C PRO A 990 7.18 -1.55 -15.52
N ARG A 991 8.07 -1.71 -16.53
CA ARG A 991 7.88 -1.45 -17.97
C ARG A 991 8.08 -0.03 -18.51
N THR A 992 8.97 0.78 -17.93
CA THR A 992 9.44 2.02 -18.57
C THR A 992 10.94 2.21 -18.42
N PHE A 993 11.56 2.84 -19.41
CA PHE A 993 12.98 3.09 -19.52
C PHE A 993 13.28 4.58 -19.38
N ARG A 994 14.52 4.87 -18.99
CA ARG A 994 15.14 6.20 -19.08
C ARG A 994 16.44 6.11 -19.85
N ALA A 995 16.79 7.13 -20.61
CA ALA A 995 18.08 7.30 -21.23
C ALA A 995 18.55 8.74 -21.01
N THR A 996 19.85 8.98 -21.11
CA THR A 996 20.43 10.31 -21.12
C THR A 996 21.28 10.43 -22.37
N ALA A 997 20.92 11.31 -23.29
CA ALA A 997 21.81 11.59 -24.42
C ALA A 997 22.76 12.71 -24.03
N VAL A 998 24.03 12.52 -24.36
CA VAL A 998 25.16 13.39 -24.01
C VAL A 998 25.92 13.72 -25.29
N LEU A 999 26.23 15.01 -25.46
CA LEU A 999 27.12 15.52 -26.49
C LEU A 999 28.34 16.10 -25.78
N THR A 1000 29.51 15.51 -26.06
CA THR A 1000 30.79 15.82 -25.43
C THR A 1000 31.78 16.24 -26.50
N GLU A 1001 32.43 17.37 -26.30
CA GLU A 1001 33.36 17.91 -27.30
C GLU A 1001 34.79 17.39 -27.09
N VAL A 1002 35.40 16.89 -28.16
CA VAL A 1002 36.86 16.77 -28.30
C VAL A 1002 37.22 17.78 -29.39
N GLU A 1003 37.92 18.84 -28.99
CA GLU A 1003 38.42 19.97 -29.81
C GLU A 1003 37.42 21.09 -30.22
N ASN A 1004 37.27 22.09 -29.34
CA ASN A 1004 37.25 23.55 -29.63
C ASN A 1004 36.37 24.12 -30.78
N ARG A 1005 35.35 23.45 -31.31
CA ARG A 1005 34.49 23.90 -32.42
C ARG A 1005 33.05 24.30 -32.05
N LEU A 1006 32.63 24.15 -30.79
CA LEU A 1006 31.36 24.65 -30.24
C LEU A 1006 31.47 26.13 -29.83
N ARG A 1007 32.69 26.68 -29.78
CA ARG A 1007 32.91 28.14 -29.64
C ARG A 1007 32.64 28.91 -30.93
N ASP A 1008 32.68 28.25 -32.09
CA ASP A 1008 32.34 28.80 -33.42
C ASP A 1008 30.89 28.45 -33.82
N VAL A 1009 29.99 28.36 -32.83
CA VAL A 1009 28.57 28.57 -33.14
C VAL A 1009 28.39 30.09 -33.12
N ASP A 1010 28.39 30.68 -34.32
CA ASP A 1010 28.02 32.07 -34.57
C ASP A 1010 26.84 32.48 -33.68
N LYS A 1011 26.77 33.76 -33.33
CA LYS A 1011 25.82 34.37 -32.38
C LYS A 1011 24.31 34.08 -32.62
N GLU A 1012 23.97 33.26 -33.61
CA GLU A 1012 22.61 32.87 -34.02
C GLU A 1012 22.41 31.34 -34.20
N GLY A 1013 23.44 30.50 -34.04
CA GLY A 1013 23.31 29.04 -34.18
C GLY A 1013 22.76 28.35 -32.92
N ARG A 1014 21.89 27.36 -33.09
CA ARG A 1014 21.27 26.58 -31.99
C ARG A 1014 21.62 25.11 -32.10
N ILE A 1015 21.69 24.43 -30.95
CA ILE A 1015 21.92 22.98 -30.88
C ILE A 1015 20.62 22.28 -30.51
N VAL A 1016 20.19 21.33 -31.31
CA VAL A 1016 18.91 20.62 -31.11
C VAL A 1016 19.18 19.15 -30.76
N CYS A 1017 18.66 18.68 -29.61
CA CYS A 1017 18.52 17.26 -29.26
C CYS A 1017 17.18 16.78 -29.85
N ARG A 1018 17.24 16.01 -30.94
CA ARG A 1018 16.09 15.41 -31.64
C ARG A 1018 15.94 13.95 -31.19
N VAL A 1019 14.82 13.63 -30.55
CA VAL A 1019 14.53 12.30 -30.01
C VAL A 1019 13.44 11.62 -30.85
N GLU A 1020 13.82 10.49 -31.45
CA GLU A 1020 12.97 9.62 -32.25
C GLU A 1020 12.63 8.34 -31.46
N HIS A 1021 11.37 7.95 -31.46
CA HIS A 1021 10.91 6.73 -30.81
C HIS A 1021 9.66 6.22 -31.54
N CYS A 1022 9.46 4.90 -31.60
CA CYS A 1022 8.35 4.29 -32.35
C CYS A 1022 6.94 4.67 -31.85
N SER A 1023 6.85 5.35 -30.71
CA SER A 1023 5.61 5.89 -30.15
C SER A 1023 5.30 7.33 -30.56
N LEU A 1024 6.24 8.01 -31.21
CA LEU A 1024 6.12 9.40 -31.62
C LEU A 1024 5.74 9.46 -33.10
N LEU A 1025 4.75 10.30 -33.43
CA LEU A 1025 4.40 10.60 -34.83
C LEU A 1025 5.41 11.58 -35.45
N GLU A 1026 5.92 12.50 -34.63
CA GLU A 1026 6.97 13.48 -34.97
C GLU A 1026 8.03 13.46 -33.86
N PRO A 1027 9.33 13.64 -34.18
CA PRO A 1027 10.38 13.59 -33.17
C PRO A 1027 10.24 14.73 -32.15
N ILE A 1028 10.62 14.47 -30.90
CA ILE A 1028 10.65 15.52 -29.86
C ILE A 1028 11.98 16.26 -29.96
N GLU A 1029 11.91 17.58 -30.14
CA GLU A 1029 13.08 18.44 -30.21
C GLU A 1029 13.23 19.30 -28.97
N ARG A 1030 14.48 19.45 -28.52
CA ARG A 1030 14.87 20.41 -27.48
C ARG A 1030 16.07 21.21 -27.96
N THR A 1031 16.02 22.52 -27.73
CA THR A 1031 16.98 23.47 -28.30
C THR A 1031 17.81 24.11 -27.20
N TRP A 1032 19.12 24.20 -27.41
CA TRP A 1032 20.06 24.88 -26.55
C TRP A 1032 20.72 26.05 -27.31
N THR A 1033 20.88 27.18 -26.61
CA THR A 1033 21.53 28.40 -27.10
C THR A 1033 22.69 28.78 -26.19
N ASN A 1034 23.74 29.37 -26.76
CA ASN A 1034 24.99 29.72 -26.08
C ASN A 1034 24.89 30.99 -25.21
N SER A 1035 23.88 31.06 -24.34
CA SER A 1035 23.62 32.19 -23.45
C SER A 1035 23.88 31.77 -21.99
N CYS A 1036 24.97 32.31 -21.43
CA CYS A 1036 25.62 32.07 -20.14
C CYS A 1036 24.76 31.66 -18.92
N PHE A 1037 25.31 30.76 -18.10
CA PHE A 1037 24.95 30.63 -16.69
C PHE A 1037 25.35 31.92 -15.94
N VAL A 1038 24.37 32.64 -15.41
CA VAL A 1038 24.62 33.88 -14.63
C VAL A 1038 24.18 33.61 -13.20
N ALA A 1039 25.06 33.80 -12.21
CA ALA A 1039 24.71 33.63 -10.80
C ALA A 1039 23.66 34.67 -10.36
N PRO A 1040 22.68 34.29 -9.53
CA PRO A 1040 21.71 35.23 -9.00
C PRO A 1040 22.40 36.18 -8.02
N SER A 1041 22.08 37.46 -8.10
CA SER A 1041 22.48 38.46 -7.12
C SER A 1041 21.62 38.30 -5.87
N VAL A 1042 22.22 37.85 -4.77
CA VAL A 1042 21.55 37.58 -3.49
C VAL A 1042 21.69 38.79 -2.54
N PRO A 1043 20.60 39.32 -1.98
CA PRO A 1043 20.67 40.43 -1.02
C PRO A 1043 21.24 39.98 0.32
N GLY A 1044 21.95 40.88 1.02
CA GLY A 1044 22.65 40.58 2.27
C GLY A 1044 21.76 40.27 3.47
N SER A 1045 20.46 40.60 3.42
CA SER A 1045 19.48 40.26 4.47
C SER A 1045 18.07 40.18 3.91
N LEU A 1046 17.16 39.54 4.66
CA LEU A 1046 15.74 39.47 4.32
C LEU A 1046 15.06 40.81 4.63
N SER A 1047 14.20 41.26 3.72
CA SER A 1047 13.29 42.37 4.01
C SER A 1047 12.11 41.86 4.84
N VAL A 1048 11.76 42.57 5.91
CA VAL A 1048 10.64 42.23 6.79
C VAL A 1048 9.73 43.44 6.98
N ASN A 1049 8.42 43.22 6.88
CA ASN A 1049 7.42 44.21 7.22
C ASN A 1049 6.39 43.61 8.18
N TRP A 1050 6.25 44.18 9.37
CA TRP A 1050 5.27 43.74 10.36
C TRP A 1050 4.04 44.62 10.29
N ASN A 1051 2.87 44.00 10.15
CA ASN A 1051 1.61 44.72 10.29
C ASN A 1051 1.17 44.83 11.76
N ASN A 1052 0.22 45.74 12.03
CA ASN A 1052 -0.32 45.98 13.38
C ASN A 1052 -1.08 44.77 13.98
N ASP A 1053 -1.45 43.79 13.15
CA ASP A 1053 -2.14 42.55 13.56
C ASP A 1053 -1.18 41.41 13.90
N GLY A 1054 0.13 41.68 13.93
CA GLY A 1054 1.16 40.71 14.33
C GLY A 1054 1.57 39.72 13.22
N VAL A 1055 1.29 40.02 11.96
CA VAL A 1055 1.80 39.28 10.78
C VAL A 1055 3.05 39.97 10.24
N GLY A 1056 4.16 39.24 10.22
CA GLY A 1056 5.40 39.63 9.58
C GLY A 1056 5.47 39.04 8.18
N VAL A 1057 5.58 39.90 7.16
CA VAL A 1057 5.80 39.52 5.77
C VAL A 1057 7.29 39.62 5.48
N PHE A 1058 7.91 38.50 5.14
CA PHE A 1058 9.30 38.37 4.77
C PHE A 1058 9.41 38.27 3.25
N SER A 1059 10.27 39.08 2.65
CA SER A 1059 10.49 39.08 1.21
C SER A 1059 11.97 39.00 0.84
N LEU A 1060 12.23 38.26 -0.22
CA LEU A 1060 13.53 38.09 -0.88
C LEU A 1060 13.36 38.42 -2.36
N CYS A 1061 14.12 39.38 -2.87
CA CYS A 1061 14.24 39.63 -4.30
C CYS A 1061 15.62 39.15 -4.77
N LEU A 1062 15.65 38.25 -5.75
CA LEU A 1062 16.86 37.81 -6.44
C LEU A 1062 16.86 38.37 -7.85
N ALA A 1063 17.93 39.08 -8.23
CA ALA A 1063 18.10 39.58 -9.58
C ALA A 1063 18.99 38.63 -10.40
N GLY A 1064 18.53 38.22 -11.59
CA GLY A 1064 19.26 37.26 -12.44
C GLY A 1064 19.20 35.82 -11.94
N GLY A 1065 20.12 34.98 -12.40
CA GLY A 1065 20.09 33.53 -12.13
C GLY A 1065 19.53 32.74 -13.31
N ILE A 1066 20.38 32.33 -14.25
CA ILE A 1066 20.00 31.41 -15.34
C ILE A 1066 20.77 30.11 -15.14
N PRO A 1067 20.10 28.96 -14.92
CA PRO A 1067 18.65 28.76 -14.74
C PRO A 1067 18.13 29.22 -13.36
N HIS A 1068 16.82 29.38 -13.18
CA HIS A 1068 16.25 29.94 -11.94
C HIS A 1068 16.75 29.28 -10.64
N PRO A 1069 17.08 30.09 -9.60
CA PRO A 1069 17.49 29.58 -8.29
C PRO A 1069 16.33 28.91 -7.55
N LYS A 1070 16.63 27.85 -6.80
CA LYS A 1070 15.65 27.17 -5.93
C LYS A 1070 15.71 27.74 -4.51
N LEU A 1071 14.53 27.97 -3.92
CA LEU A 1071 14.37 28.60 -2.60
C LEU A 1071 13.72 27.64 -1.59
N GLN A 1072 14.20 27.65 -0.35
CA GLN A 1072 13.58 26.94 0.77
C GLN A 1072 13.52 27.82 2.02
N TRP A 1073 12.31 28.18 2.45
CA TRP A 1073 12.09 29.02 3.63
C TRP A 1073 11.89 28.17 4.90
N ALA A 1074 12.43 28.64 6.02
CA ALA A 1074 12.25 28.03 7.33
C ALA A 1074 12.29 29.08 8.46
N ALA A 1075 11.60 28.83 9.56
CA ALA A 1075 11.68 29.70 10.75
C ALA A 1075 11.53 28.93 12.07
N GLY A 1076 12.10 29.49 13.13
CA GLY A 1076 12.02 28.94 14.48
C GLY A 1076 13.07 29.50 15.43
N GLY A 1077 13.09 28.96 16.66
CA GLY A 1077 14.09 29.25 17.69
C GLY A 1077 15.19 28.19 17.69
N SER A 1078 15.07 27.20 18.58
CA SER A 1078 15.97 26.03 18.66
C SER A 1078 15.75 24.97 17.56
N THR A 1079 14.57 24.94 16.94
CA THR A 1079 14.22 24.05 15.82
C THR A 1079 13.59 24.84 14.69
N PHE A 1080 14.03 24.59 13.44
CA PHE A 1080 13.50 25.26 12.26
C PHE A 1080 12.33 24.47 11.66
N THR A 1081 11.23 25.17 11.38
CA THR A 1081 10.04 24.64 10.69
C THR A 1081 10.01 25.19 9.27
N PRO A 1082 9.81 24.36 8.22
CA PRO A 1082 9.70 24.83 6.84
C PRO A 1082 8.46 25.71 6.66
N LEU A 1083 8.59 26.77 5.85
CA LEU A 1083 7.52 27.72 5.55
C LEU A 1083 7.10 27.63 4.10
N ILE A 1084 5.83 27.95 3.84
CA ILE A 1084 5.28 28.08 2.49
C ILE A 1084 5.51 29.53 2.03
N SER A 1085 6.22 29.68 0.92
CA SER A 1085 6.46 30.95 0.23
C SER A 1085 5.72 31.00 -1.11
N ARG A 1086 5.62 32.20 -1.66
CA ARG A 1086 5.13 32.45 -3.02
C ARG A 1086 6.20 33.16 -3.81
N GLU A 1087 6.59 32.57 -4.92
CA GLU A 1087 7.52 33.14 -5.89
C GLU A 1087 6.75 33.82 -7.02
N THR A 1088 7.16 35.02 -7.38
CA THR A 1088 6.63 35.80 -8.50
C THR A 1088 7.78 36.32 -9.32
N GLU A 1089 7.68 36.19 -10.63
CA GLU A 1089 8.69 36.70 -11.55
C GLU A 1089 8.25 38.07 -12.07
N LYS A 1090 9.16 39.04 -12.02
CA LYS A 1090 8.96 40.34 -12.64
C LYS A 1090 10.11 40.59 -13.61
N VAL A 1091 9.75 40.91 -14.85
CA VAL A 1091 10.70 41.43 -15.83
C VAL A 1091 10.79 42.93 -15.61
N THR A 1092 11.96 43.41 -15.22
CA THR A 1092 12.20 44.86 -15.07
C THR A 1092 12.37 45.53 -16.42
N ASP A 1093 12.17 46.85 -16.49
CA ASP A 1093 12.28 47.65 -17.73
C ASP A 1093 13.66 47.51 -18.44
N ASN A 1094 14.68 47.02 -17.73
CA ASN A 1094 16.02 46.72 -18.25
C ASN A 1094 16.20 45.26 -18.75
N GLN A 1095 15.11 44.52 -19.02
CA GLN A 1095 15.10 43.10 -19.41
C GLN A 1095 15.76 42.13 -18.41
N LYS A 1096 16.00 42.55 -17.16
CA LYS A 1096 16.49 41.65 -16.10
C LYS A 1096 15.30 40.97 -15.42
N ILE A 1097 15.33 39.64 -15.36
CA ILE A 1097 14.35 38.83 -14.63
C ILE A 1097 14.68 38.89 -13.14
N GLU A 1098 13.72 39.33 -12.33
CA GLU A 1098 13.79 39.30 -10.88
C GLU A 1098 12.82 38.27 -10.33
N LEU A 1099 13.31 37.41 -9.44
CA LEU A 1099 12.51 36.45 -8.69
C LEU A 1099 12.20 37.03 -7.31
N HIS A 1100 10.94 37.37 -7.08
CA HIS A 1100 10.42 37.88 -5.82
C HIS A 1100 9.75 36.74 -5.05
N SER A 1101 10.33 36.33 -3.93
CA SER A 1101 9.75 35.32 -3.04
C SER A 1101 9.25 35.97 -1.74
N VAL A 1102 8.00 35.71 -1.38
CA VAL A 1102 7.32 36.31 -0.23
C VAL A 1102 6.75 35.22 0.68
N CYS A 1103 6.96 35.36 1.98
CA CYS A 1103 6.46 34.48 3.03
C CYS A 1103 5.83 35.29 4.17
N ALA A 1104 4.57 35.04 4.51
CA ALA A 1104 3.90 35.69 5.64
C ALA A 1104 3.89 34.79 6.89
N LEU A 1105 4.10 35.38 8.08
CA LEU A 1105 4.20 34.67 9.35
C LEU A 1105 3.43 35.40 10.47
N LEU A 1106 2.53 34.71 11.17
CA LEU A 1106 1.76 35.26 12.30
C LEU A 1106 2.46 35.01 13.65
N LYS A 1107 2.63 36.07 14.46
CA LYS A 1107 3.13 36.04 15.84
C LYS A 1107 1.96 35.73 16.80
N SER A 1108 1.87 34.49 17.29
CA SER A 1108 0.81 34.08 18.23
C SER A 1108 1.36 33.90 19.65
N ALA A 1109 0.76 34.60 20.62
CA ALA A 1109 0.94 34.35 22.04
C ALA A 1109 -0.38 33.81 22.63
N VAL A 1110 -0.30 32.62 23.27
CA VAL A 1110 -1.35 31.93 24.07
C VAL A 1110 -2.40 31.10 23.29
N PRO A 1111 -2.74 29.87 23.75
CA PRO A 1111 -3.76 29.02 23.13
C PRO A 1111 -5.15 29.08 23.79
N GLN A 1112 -6.16 28.88 22.94
CA GLN A 1112 -7.59 28.52 23.15
C GLN A 1112 -8.66 29.61 23.12
N GLY A 1113 -9.73 29.29 22.38
CA GLY A 1113 -11.10 29.73 22.66
C GLY A 1113 -11.66 30.75 21.68
N SER A 1114 -12.63 30.33 20.87
CA SER A 1114 -13.42 31.11 19.88
C SER A 1114 -12.65 31.55 18.62
N GLN A 1115 -13.07 31.07 17.45
CA GLN A 1115 -12.93 31.78 16.16
C GLN A 1115 -13.64 31.01 15.03
N ALA A 1116 -14.96 30.97 15.10
CA ALA A 1116 -15.79 31.08 13.90
C ALA A 1116 -16.28 32.52 13.91
N ASN A 1117 -15.49 33.44 13.34
CA ASN A 1117 -15.89 34.80 12.90
C ASN A 1117 -14.73 35.70 12.43
N PHE A 1118 -13.46 35.28 12.48
CA PHE A 1118 -12.33 36.12 12.00
C PHE A 1118 -11.97 35.97 10.51
N LEU A 1119 -12.50 34.99 9.79
CA LEU A 1119 -12.17 34.76 8.38
C LEU A 1119 -13.03 35.57 7.38
N ASN A 1120 -13.96 36.40 7.86
CA ASN A 1120 -14.84 37.23 7.01
C ASN A 1120 -14.49 38.73 7.01
N GLN A 1121 -13.41 39.18 7.66
CA GLN A 1121 -13.09 40.62 7.76
C GLN A 1121 -11.69 41.06 7.28
N CYS A 1122 -10.85 40.18 6.73
CA CYS A 1122 -9.55 40.59 6.18
C CYS A 1122 -9.56 40.65 4.64
N LYS A 1123 -10.19 41.69 4.06
CA LYS A 1123 -9.82 42.18 2.73
C LYS A 1123 -8.66 43.17 2.91
N PHE A 1124 -7.42 42.70 2.78
CA PHE A 1124 -6.27 43.60 2.71
C PHE A 1124 -5.99 43.96 1.24
N GLN A 1125 -6.33 45.19 0.85
CA GLN A 1125 -5.67 45.87 -0.27
C GLN A 1125 -4.21 46.13 0.13
N CYS A 1126 -3.25 45.70 -0.69
CA CYS A 1126 -1.88 46.13 -0.53
C CYS A 1126 -1.78 47.65 -0.83
N PRO A 1127 -1.17 48.45 0.06
CA PRO A 1127 -0.76 49.81 -0.29
C PRO A 1127 0.34 49.72 -1.34
N ALA A 1128 0.20 50.51 -2.41
CA ALA A 1128 1.31 50.80 -3.30
C ALA A 1128 2.42 51.48 -2.48
N LEU A 1129 3.59 50.86 -2.41
CA LEU A 1129 4.80 51.52 -1.94
C LEU A 1129 5.40 52.25 -3.15
N GLN A 1130 5.08 53.54 -3.24
CA GLN A 1130 5.91 54.52 -3.91
C GLN A 1130 7.24 54.63 -3.15
N SER A 1131 8.33 54.57 -3.90
CA SER A 1131 9.67 54.99 -3.48
C SER A 1131 9.76 56.52 -3.60
N GLU A 1132 10.07 57.19 -2.50
CA GLU A 1132 10.61 58.55 -2.52
C GLU A 1132 12.04 58.55 -1.94
N THR A 1133 12.98 59.08 -2.72
CA THR A 1133 14.09 60.00 -2.36
C THR A 1133 14.70 60.46 -3.69
N LYS A 1134 14.41 61.70 -4.15
CA LYS A 1134 15.20 62.95 -4.01
C LYS A 1134 16.63 62.81 -4.58
N ASP A 1135 17.18 63.67 -5.44
CA ASP A 1135 16.87 65.01 -5.96
C ASP A 1135 17.62 65.15 -7.32
N ASP A 1136 17.09 65.90 -8.30
CA ASP A 1136 17.68 67.16 -8.80
C ASP A 1136 16.94 67.71 -10.06
N THR A 1137 16.42 68.94 -9.91
CA THR A 1137 16.25 70.06 -10.90
C THR A 1137 15.68 69.77 -12.31
N THR A 1138 14.69 70.46 -12.88
CA THR A 1138 14.32 71.90 -12.87
C THR A 1138 12.99 72.09 -13.65
N ASP A 1139 12.17 73.07 -13.23
CA ASP A 1139 11.19 73.94 -13.94
C ASP A 1139 10.27 73.36 -15.05
N GLY A 1140 8.96 73.63 -15.15
CA GLY A 1140 8.07 74.54 -14.45
C GLY A 1140 6.64 74.50 -15.04
N GLU A 1141 5.69 75.03 -14.26
CA GLU A 1141 4.42 75.69 -14.63
C GLU A 1141 3.17 74.92 -15.14
N GLN A 1142 2.13 75.00 -14.28
CA GLN A 1142 0.72 75.37 -14.52
C GLN A 1142 -0.38 74.28 -14.74
N GLU A 1143 -1.13 74.08 -13.63
CA GLU A 1143 -2.56 73.78 -13.42
C GLU A 1143 -3.55 74.57 -14.35
N PRO A 1144 -4.92 74.43 -14.31
CA PRO A 1144 -5.76 73.55 -13.45
C PRO A 1144 -7.13 72.98 -14.00
N LYS A 1145 -7.59 71.92 -13.31
CA LYS A 1145 -8.93 71.67 -12.66
C LYS A 1145 -10.26 71.39 -13.41
N LYS A 1146 -11.09 70.62 -12.65
CA LYS A 1146 -12.57 70.60 -12.45
C LYS A 1146 -13.38 69.60 -13.33
N GLN A 1147 -14.45 68.89 -12.91
CA GLN A 1147 -15.31 68.81 -11.71
C GLN A 1147 -16.41 67.70 -11.91
N THR A 1148 -17.00 67.14 -10.82
CA THR A 1148 -18.43 66.65 -10.65
C THR A 1148 -19.01 65.52 -11.56
N GLU A 1149 -20.10 64.76 -11.30
CA GLU A 1149 -20.97 64.31 -10.19
C GLU A 1149 -21.96 63.23 -10.77
N LYS A 1150 -22.36 62.22 -9.96
CA LYS A 1150 -23.67 61.49 -9.83
C LYS A 1150 -24.48 60.78 -10.98
N SER A 1151 -25.00 59.60 -10.55
CA SER A 1151 -26.37 59.00 -10.61
C SER A 1151 -26.89 58.07 -11.74
N ALA A 1152 -27.13 56.80 -11.34
CA ALA A 1152 -28.32 55.90 -11.48
C ALA A 1152 -29.14 55.74 -12.78
N GLU A 1153 -29.32 54.48 -13.23
CA GLU A 1153 -30.61 53.76 -13.49
C GLU A 1153 -30.39 52.37 -14.18
N THR A 1154 -31.29 51.41 -13.95
CA THR A 1154 -31.48 50.08 -14.60
C THR A 1154 -32.89 50.02 -15.22
N PRO A 1155 -33.28 49.21 -16.25
CA PRO A 1155 -33.03 47.75 -16.41
C PRO A 1155 -32.96 47.15 -17.87
N ASP A 1156 -32.73 45.83 -17.96
CA ASP A 1156 -32.66 44.84 -19.09
C ASP A 1156 -33.83 44.85 -20.14
N PRO A 1157 -33.76 44.26 -21.39
CA PRO A 1157 -33.37 42.84 -21.66
C PRO A 1157 -32.83 42.39 -23.08
N LEU A 1158 -32.33 41.13 -23.14
CA LEU A 1158 -32.23 40.13 -24.27
C LEU A 1158 -31.09 40.11 -25.34
N GLU A 1159 -30.39 38.95 -25.33
CA GLU A 1159 -29.77 38.10 -26.40
C GLU A 1159 -28.82 38.67 -27.50
N GLU A 1160 -27.53 38.30 -27.47
CA GLU A 1160 -26.85 37.37 -28.42
C GLU A 1160 -25.31 37.27 -28.20
N ILE A 1161 -24.86 36.03 -27.95
CA ILE A 1161 -23.59 35.31 -28.25
C ILE A 1161 -22.35 36.12 -28.72
N ALA A 1162 -21.24 36.08 -27.97
CA ALA A 1162 -19.94 35.49 -28.35
C ALA A 1162 -18.75 35.91 -27.45
N GLU A 1163 -17.89 34.92 -27.17
CA GLU A 1163 -16.44 34.98 -26.92
C GLU A 1163 -15.85 35.31 -25.53
N GLU A 1164 -14.95 34.42 -25.14
CA GLU A 1164 -14.11 34.39 -23.95
C GLU A 1164 -13.12 35.56 -23.91
N ALA A 1165 -13.10 36.30 -22.80
CA ALA A 1165 -11.95 37.08 -22.37
C ALA A 1165 -11.84 37.01 -20.84
N GLY A 1166 -10.69 36.53 -20.37
CA GLY A 1166 -10.44 36.20 -18.98
C GLY A 1166 -10.41 37.41 -18.05
N GLN A 1167 -10.94 37.21 -16.84
CA GLN A 1167 -10.64 38.04 -15.68
C GLN A 1167 -9.87 37.22 -14.65
N THR A 1168 -8.67 37.69 -14.41
CA THR A 1168 -7.68 37.31 -13.40
C THR A 1168 -8.27 37.24 -11.99
N GLU A 1169 -8.25 36.05 -11.38
CA GLU A 1169 -8.45 35.90 -9.94
C GLU A 1169 -7.25 36.49 -9.17
N HIS A 1170 -7.52 37.42 -8.25
CA HIS A 1170 -6.53 37.90 -7.28
C HIS A 1170 -6.23 36.79 -6.26
N GLU A 1171 -5.13 36.06 -6.44
CA GLU A 1171 -4.67 34.99 -5.54
C GLU A 1171 -4.14 35.54 -4.18
N CYS A 1172 -4.76 35.10 -3.08
CA CYS A 1172 -4.39 35.43 -1.69
C CYS A 1172 -3.07 34.78 -1.23
N LEU A 1173 -2.25 35.52 -0.45
CA LEU A 1173 -1.02 35.00 0.20
C LEU A 1173 -1.33 34.03 1.35
N TYR A 1174 -0.58 32.93 1.45
CA TYR A 1174 -0.67 31.96 2.54
C TYR A 1174 0.03 32.47 3.81
N ILE A 1175 -0.65 32.44 4.96
CA ILE A 1175 -0.10 32.88 6.26
C ILE A 1175 0.41 31.67 7.05
N ASN A 1176 1.72 31.59 7.25
CA ASN A 1176 2.35 30.57 8.09
C ASN A 1176 2.12 30.89 9.58
N LYS A 1177 1.91 29.85 10.41
CA LYS A 1177 1.74 29.99 11.87
C LYS A 1177 2.82 29.19 12.60
N ILE A 1178 3.55 29.84 13.49
CA ILE A 1178 4.56 29.19 14.35
C ILE A 1178 4.19 29.47 15.80
N TYR A 1179 4.25 28.43 16.64
CA TYR A 1179 3.99 28.53 18.07
C TYR A 1179 5.31 28.73 18.80
N GLY A 1180 5.50 29.89 19.43
CA GLY A 1180 6.70 30.22 20.19
C GLY A 1180 6.80 29.40 21.48
N GLY A 1181 7.99 28.88 21.78
CA GLY A 1181 8.35 28.36 23.11
C GLY A 1181 8.44 29.49 24.14
N LYS A 1182 8.44 29.14 25.43
CA LYS A 1182 8.39 30.06 26.60
C LYS A 1182 9.29 31.29 26.42
N GLU A 1183 8.74 32.45 26.83
CA GLU A 1183 9.31 33.79 26.73
C GLU A 1183 10.83 33.86 26.95
N ARG A 1184 11.57 34.07 25.85
CA ARG A 1184 12.90 34.73 25.69
C ARG A 1184 13.72 34.25 24.47
N GLU A 1185 13.22 33.35 23.62
CA GLU A 1185 13.94 32.95 22.40
C GLU A 1185 13.75 33.95 21.24
N CYS A 1186 14.86 34.42 20.64
CA CYS A 1186 14.82 35.26 19.44
C CYS A 1186 14.33 34.44 18.24
N LEU A 1187 13.29 34.92 17.55
CA LEU A 1187 12.76 34.29 16.35
C LEU A 1187 13.75 34.44 15.20
N LYS A 1188 14.14 33.32 14.58
CA LYS A 1188 14.98 33.31 13.37
C LYS A 1188 14.16 32.86 12.17
N VAL A 1189 14.27 33.58 11.05
CA VAL A 1189 13.70 33.21 9.76
C VAL A 1189 14.83 33.13 8.75
N THR A 1190 14.97 32.00 8.06
CA THR A 1190 16.06 31.74 7.11
C THR A 1190 15.50 31.24 5.78
N VAL A 1191 16.10 31.67 4.67
CA VAL A 1191 15.89 31.09 3.34
C VAL A 1191 17.20 30.52 2.81
N GLU A 1192 17.14 29.29 2.30
CA GLU A 1192 18.23 28.64 1.57
C GLU A 1192 18.04 28.85 0.06
N ILE A 1193 19.10 29.30 -0.62
CA ILE A 1193 19.13 29.61 -2.05
C ILE A 1193 20.13 28.68 -2.72
N THR A 1194 19.68 27.87 -3.68
CA THR A 1194 20.52 26.94 -4.43
C THR A 1194 20.48 27.22 -5.92
N HIS A 1195 21.66 27.33 -6.55
CA HIS A 1195 21.80 27.64 -7.97
C HIS A 1195 23.08 27.00 -8.54
N PRO A 1196 23.11 26.54 -9.81
CA PRO A 1196 24.29 25.86 -10.39
C PRO A 1196 25.58 26.71 -10.43
N ALA A 1197 25.44 28.03 -10.51
CA ALA A 1197 26.56 28.98 -10.46
C ALA A 1197 26.99 29.37 -9.02
N LEU A 1198 26.36 28.82 -7.97
CA LEU A 1198 26.76 29.00 -6.58
C LEU A 1198 27.50 27.74 -6.10
N HIS A 1199 28.74 27.87 -5.64
CA HIS A 1199 29.56 26.73 -5.16
C HIS A 1199 28.99 26.05 -3.90
N LEU A 1200 28.25 26.80 -3.08
CA LEU A 1200 27.55 26.33 -1.89
C LEU A 1200 26.17 27.00 -1.81
N PRO A 1201 25.17 26.37 -1.15
CA PRO A 1201 23.91 27.02 -0.86
C PRO A 1201 24.13 28.32 -0.09
N VAL A 1202 23.47 29.40 -0.50
CA VAL A 1202 23.53 30.70 0.16
C VAL A 1202 22.34 30.83 1.09
N TYR A 1203 22.57 31.28 2.32
CA TYR A 1203 21.53 31.44 3.33
C TYR A 1203 21.32 32.92 3.65
N CYS A 1204 20.08 33.40 3.57
CA CYS A 1204 19.70 34.72 4.09
C CYS A 1204 18.87 34.53 5.35
N THR A 1205 19.34 35.06 6.47
CA THR A 1205 18.69 34.91 7.78
C THR A 1205 18.32 36.27 8.35
N TRP A 1206 17.10 36.36 8.87
CA TRP A 1206 16.64 37.44 9.74
C TRP A 1206 16.51 36.93 11.18
N THR A 1207 16.89 37.76 12.13
CA THR A 1207 16.75 37.47 13.56
C THR A 1207 16.09 38.64 14.28
N GLY A 1208 14.93 38.43 14.89
CA GLY A 1208 14.22 39.43 15.70
C GLY A 1208 14.20 39.06 17.17
N LYS A 1209 14.41 40.06 18.03
CA LYS A 1209 14.19 39.94 19.48
C LYS A 1209 12.72 40.13 19.83
#